data_AF-L0AXP8-F1
#
_entry.id   AF-L0AXP8-F1
#
_cell.length_a   1.000
_cell.length_b   1.000
_cell.length_c   1.000
_cell.angle_alpha   90.00
_cell.angle_beta   90.00
_cell.angle_gamma   90.00
#
_symmetry.space_group_name_H-M   'P 1'
#
loop_
_entity.id
_entity.type
_entity.pdbx_description
1 polymer ?
#
loop_
_entity_poly.entity_id
_entity_poly.type
_entity_poly.pdbx_seq_one_letter_code
_entity_poly.pdbx_strand_id
1 'polypeptide(L)'
;MDGVIVHLSQTPANSFPVFGSINLYSYNEPGRKVVIKVETNPYGIKGFTRCEHYSEGGHCIERIIGLKGNYSGFQDKVDGIFSVSIYYWSSDSQFHNPLVIQLDHDTNKCYSNEGRGKWVYNALTGGTSDIVELLDKENCRWNKAHVLDFSEHKSPSYKCFVCKSDVFSITMTDYKNEYLTTCYISISAQNSVSKFREGSVDQSGLPPLKNIDKIYVFSFLSLYKSPLVVYFFTQGRHSWYYRYQGDPKWTEKGLSKGPTEMGFVKSSLEKYSIPDMDVDVYKGEAKYRGTGTILYLELKEVYVGTKIHKRSFMVKGLYGGFNLKDLCHAGEKLNGISSKKSLIGFSVYYSDLDKGECFPLAISLCEKDEVCEYFKREDYSTPCEKWVKCTKVTNENQLCDEIKVLCENLKNFAIIQTNVDDEGYPFNVDYSTADDLEIAVSTYNQDENKVYDKFTHHMKNGTLLNILTTKHNGNYIKFKSHFLPIKCMEASVYFWSRDKGHKNPLILELKSSQSSISPYFVYDKDCWKNVKLISGGVRGILDKQNCLVNHAHIVDISEKITGSYPCPSGCNKGFINVITSDFRGYSVSKHYSSSGLLSITQTRYDYKDQIGLPTLLGVECIYVFHYPEGTANASLLYIPSGKGSWYKRKSGDVWELEPDLDHRFVNYPAKILYKLQELSRTLAHKSESVGPRASSESTSENASITMAAVIGVMVGCFIGLEIMTMIKTPRSSFVVKIIDNIRGYRW
;
A
#
# COMPACT_ATOMS: atom_id res chain seq x y z
N MET A 1 29.99 15.96 23.91
CA MET A 1 29.45 14.61 24.15
C MET A 1 30.42 13.68 23.47
N ASP A 2 31.09 12.79 24.21
CA ASP A 2 31.99 11.84 23.53
C ASP A 2 31.12 10.97 22.60
N GLY A 3 31.59 10.59 21.42
CA GLY A 3 30.85 9.70 20.50
C GLY A 3 31.41 8.28 20.56
N VAL A 4 30.84 7.36 19.79
CA VAL A 4 31.32 5.97 19.73
C VAL A 4 32.30 5.82 18.59
N ILE A 5 33.36 5.05 18.81
CA ILE A 5 34.31 4.69 17.75
C ILE A 5 33.86 3.38 17.11
N VAL A 6 33.63 3.38 15.81
CA VAL A 6 33.32 2.17 15.04
C VAL A 6 34.61 1.60 14.47
N HIS A 7 34.93 0.35 14.84
CA HIS A 7 36.09 -0.38 14.30
C HIS A 7 35.64 -1.32 13.19
N LEU A 8 36.13 -1.09 11.96
CA LEU A 8 35.83 -1.93 10.81
C LEU A 8 36.50 -3.31 10.87
N SER A 9 37.42 -3.50 11.82
CA SER A 9 37.99 -4.80 12.17
C SER A 9 37.06 -5.67 13.01
N GLN A 10 36.08 -5.06 13.67
CA GLN A 10 35.08 -5.79 14.44
C GLN A 10 33.99 -6.26 13.48
N THR A 11 33.87 -7.57 13.33
CA THR A 11 32.95 -8.24 12.44
C THR A 11 32.24 -9.34 13.21
N PRO A 12 31.18 -9.95 12.65
CA PRO A 12 30.55 -11.12 13.27
C PRO A 12 31.52 -12.27 13.58
N ALA A 13 32.61 -12.41 12.81
CA ALA A 13 33.57 -13.49 12.97
C ALA A 13 34.46 -13.36 14.23
N ASN A 14 34.60 -12.15 14.79
CA ASN A 14 35.45 -11.87 15.96
C ASN A 14 34.75 -11.05 17.05
N SER A 15 33.43 -10.89 16.97
CA SER A 15 32.59 -10.22 17.98
C SER A 15 31.76 -11.22 18.79
N PHE A 16 31.26 -10.81 19.95
CA PHE A 16 30.45 -11.68 20.80
C PHE A 16 28.98 -11.71 20.33
N PRO A 17 28.35 -12.88 20.14
CA PRO A 17 26.92 -12.94 19.84
C PRO A 17 26.10 -12.39 21.00
N VAL A 18 25.05 -11.62 20.71
CA VAL A 18 24.11 -11.12 21.71
C VAL A 18 23.15 -12.25 22.09
N PHE A 19 23.07 -12.55 23.39
CA PHE A 19 22.26 -13.66 23.90
C PHE A 19 20.78 -13.53 23.49
N GLY A 20 20.20 -14.62 22.99
CA GLY A 20 18.79 -14.67 22.57
C GLY A 20 18.47 -14.01 21.22
N SER A 21 19.48 -13.51 20.49
CA SER A 21 19.28 -12.86 19.19
C SER A 21 20.06 -13.56 18.08
N ILE A 22 19.38 -13.89 16.98
CA ILE A 22 20.02 -14.36 15.76
C ILE A 22 20.48 -13.12 14.99
N ASN A 23 21.75 -13.08 14.55
CA ASN A 23 22.36 -11.99 13.77
C ASN A 23 22.70 -10.68 14.52
N LEU A 24 22.73 -10.68 15.85
CA LEU A 24 23.26 -9.55 16.62
C LEU A 24 24.58 -9.94 17.29
N TYR A 25 25.57 -9.06 17.17
CA TYR A 25 26.87 -9.19 17.80
C TYR A 25 27.20 -7.88 18.53
N SER A 26 28.17 -7.90 19.44
CA SER A 26 28.62 -6.68 20.10
C SER A 26 30.09 -6.72 20.48
N TYR A 27 30.67 -5.54 20.62
CA TYR A 27 31.98 -5.33 21.20
C TYR A 27 31.96 -4.09 22.10
N ASN A 28 32.92 -4.05 23.03
CA ASN A 28 33.04 -2.96 23.99
C ASN A 28 34.07 -1.95 23.48
N GLU A 29 33.64 -0.71 23.36
CA GLU A 29 34.51 0.46 23.34
C GLU A 29 34.65 1.01 24.77
N PRO A 30 35.73 1.74 25.11
CA PRO A 30 35.90 2.31 26.45
C PRO A 30 34.64 3.03 26.96
N GLY A 31 33.94 2.39 27.91
CA GLY A 31 32.70 2.88 28.52
C GLY A 31 31.41 2.72 27.71
N ARG A 32 31.42 2.03 26.55
CA ARG A 32 30.28 1.97 25.62
C ARG A 32 30.19 0.64 24.87
N LYS A 33 28.98 0.22 24.54
CA LYS A 33 28.73 -1.01 23.77
C LYS A 33 28.28 -0.67 22.35
N VAL A 34 28.96 -1.27 21.37
CA VAL A 34 28.59 -1.19 19.95
C VAL A 34 27.91 -2.49 19.56
N VAL A 35 26.75 -2.38 18.94
CA VAL A 35 25.98 -3.51 18.41
C VAL A 35 26.21 -3.60 16.90
N ILE A 36 26.42 -4.82 16.42
CA ILE A 36 26.52 -5.15 15.00
C ILE A 36 25.29 -5.98 14.63
N LYS A 37 24.46 -5.45 13.74
CA LYS A 37 23.33 -6.16 13.15
C LYS A 37 23.72 -6.69 11.77
N VAL A 38 23.59 -7.99 11.58
CA VAL A 38 23.96 -8.67 10.33
C VAL A 38 22.70 -8.96 9.52
N GLU A 39 22.73 -8.59 8.25
CA GLU A 39 21.66 -8.88 7.30
C GLU A 39 22.25 -9.48 6.02
N THR A 40 21.91 -10.75 5.75
CA THR A 40 22.28 -11.42 4.51
C THR A 40 21.24 -11.14 3.43
N ASN A 41 21.66 -10.72 2.24
CA ASN A 41 20.77 -10.26 1.17
C ASN A 41 19.80 -9.16 1.63
N PRO A 42 20.31 -8.01 2.11
CA PRO A 42 19.46 -6.91 2.54
C PRO A 42 18.49 -6.49 1.43
N TYR A 43 17.35 -5.92 1.80
CA TYR A 43 16.26 -5.60 0.86
C TYR A 43 16.78 -4.89 -0.41
N GLY A 44 16.58 -5.52 -1.57
CA GLY A 44 17.01 -5.00 -2.87
C GLY A 44 18.50 -5.22 -3.23
N ILE A 45 19.32 -5.80 -2.36
CA ILE A 45 20.78 -5.96 -2.52
C ILE A 45 21.17 -7.44 -2.31
N LYS A 46 20.88 -8.29 -3.31
CA LYS A 46 21.18 -9.74 -3.26
C LYS A 46 22.67 -10.01 -3.51
N GLY A 47 23.21 -11.05 -2.88
CA GLY A 47 24.62 -11.47 -3.01
C GLY A 47 25.59 -10.75 -2.07
N PHE A 48 25.07 -9.93 -1.14
CA PHE A 48 25.87 -9.15 -0.21
C PHE A 48 25.37 -9.35 1.22
N THR A 49 26.26 -9.09 2.17
CA THR A 49 25.96 -9.08 3.61
C THR A 49 26.21 -7.68 4.14
N ARG A 50 25.22 -7.10 4.82
CA ARG A 50 25.34 -5.81 5.51
C ARG A 50 25.58 -6.04 6.99
N CYS A 51 26.62 -5.41 7.52
CA CYS A 51 26.89 -5.32 8.95
C CYS A 51 26.65 -3.87 9.39
N GLU A 52 25.55 -3.62 10.10
CA GLU A 52 25.20 -2.30 10.62
C GLU A 52 25.72 -2.14 12.06
N HIS A 53 26.62 -1.19 12.25
CA HIS A 53 27.19 -0.82 13.54
C HIS A 53 26.42 0.35 14.12
N TYR A 54 25.95 0.25 15.35
CA TYR A 54 25.30 1.34 16.07
C TYR A 54 25.53 1.23 17.57
N SER A 55 25.39 2.35 18.26
CA SER A 55 25.50 2.40 19.73
C SER A 55 24.21 1.92 20.39
N GLU A 56 24.30 1.03 21.38
CA GLU A 56 23.12 0.57 22.15
C GLU A 56 22.43 1.74 22.89
N GLY A 57 23.19 2.76 23.27
CA GLY A 57 22.70 3.97 23.95
C GLY A 57 22.28 5.11 23.01
N GLY A 58 22.23 4.89 21.69
CA GLY A 58 21.86 5.93 20.71
C GLY A 58 22.88 7.07 20.59
N HIS A 59 24.14 6.83 20.99
CA HIS A 59 25.21 7.82 20.84
C HIS A 59 25.65 7.95 19.38
N CYS A 60 25.95 9.19 18.96
CA CYS A 60 26.54 9.44 17.65
C CYS A 60 27.92 8.78 17.50
N ILE A 61 28.29 8.50 16.26
CA ILE A 61 29.58 7.92 15.88
C ILE A 61 30.60 9.06 15.76
N GLU A 62 31.64 9.02 16.58
CA GLU A 62 32.72 10.01 16.60
C GLU A 62 33.72 9.78 15.49
N ARG A 63 34.08 8.51 15.25
CA ARG A 63 35.13 8.14 14.29
C ARG A 63 34.97 6.72 13.82
N ILE A 64 35.45 6.46 12.61
CA ILE A 64 35.55 5.12 12.02
C ILE A 64 37.04 4.75 11.90
N ILE A 65 37.45 3.63 12.48
CA ILE A 65 38.84 3.12 12.49
C ILE A 65 38.95 1.85 11.65
N GLY A 66 40.07 1.70 10.93
CA GLY A 66 40.29 0.64 9.98
C GLY A 66 41.00 -0.63 10.46
N LEU A 67 41.04 -1.64 9.58
CA LEU A 67 41.72 -2.93 9.81
C LEU A 67 43.24 -2.82 10.03
N LYS A 68 43.89 -1.78 9.47
CA LYS A 68 45.36 -1.61 9.48
C LYS A 68 45.81 -0.21 9.95
N GLY A 69 45.00 0.49 10.74
CA GLY A 69 45.28 1.83 11.25
C GLY A 69 44.28 2.90 10.80
N ASN A 70 44.67 4.17 10.91
CA ASN A 70 43.81 5.32 10.56
C ASN A 70 43.50 5.31 9.06
N TYR A 71 42.26 4.97 8.71
CA TYR A 71 41.75 5.21 7.36
C TYR A 71 41.59 6.72 7.14
N SER A 72 41.98 7.18 5.95
CA SER A 72 41.75 8.55 5.51
C SER A 72 40.47 8.62 4.66
N GLY A 73 39.80 9.78 4.70
CA GLY A 73 38.60 10.05 3.90
C GLY A 73 37.29 10.26 4.69
N PHE A 74 37.27 9.95 5.99
CA PHE A 74 36.10 10.16 6.86
C PHE A 74 36.18 11.42 7.75
N GLN A 75 37.33 12.09 7.77
CA GLN A 75 37.77 12.99 8.86
C GLN A 75 36.91 14.25 9.06
N ASP A 76 36.08 14.65 8.10
CA ASP A 76 35.29 15.89 8.16
C ASP A 76 33.76 15.67 8.16
N LYS A 77 33.26 14.42 8.25
CA LYS A 77 31.88 14.10 7.82
C LYS A 77 31.06 13.13 8.68
N VAL A 78 31.44 12.88 9.94
CA VAL A 78 30.73 11.93 10.82
C VAL A 78 29.83 12.59 11.88
N ASP A 79 29.76 13.92 11.92
CA ASP A 79 28.88 14.63 12.84
C ASP A 79 27.40 14.29 12.59
N GLY A 80 26.70 13.90 13.66
CA GLY A 80 25.28 13.56 13.63
C GLY A 80 24.95 12.18 13.04
N ILE A 81 25.96 11.34 12.79
CA ILE A 81 25.76 9.96 12.30
C ILE A 81 25.51 9.01 13.49
N PHE A 82 24.52 8.14 13.39
CA PHE A 82 24.12 7.19 14.45
C PHE A 82 24.41 5.73 14.10
N SER A 83 24.48 5.39 12.81
CA SER A 83 24.85 4.05 12.36
C SER A 83 25.83 4.05 11.17
N VAL A 84 26.63 2.99 11.08
CA VAL A 84 27.55 2.74 9.98
C VAL A 84 27.28 1.35 9.42
N SER A 85 26.82 1.27 8.18
CA SER A 85 26.60 0.02 7.47
C SER A 85 27.79 -0.34 6.60
N ILE A 86 28.37 -1.51 6.80
CA ILE A 86 29.47 -2.06 6.01
C ILE A 86 28.94 -3.21 5.17
N TYR A 87 29.20 -3.15 3.86
CA TYR A 87 28.77 -4.18 2.93
C TYR A 87 29.93 -5.08 2.54
N TYR A 88 29.69 -6.38 2.61
CA TYR A 88 30.62 -7.44 2.23
C TYR A 88 29.99 -8.32 1.16
N TRP A 89 30.83 -9.01 0.38
CA TRP A 89 30.34 -10.06 -0.49
C TRP A 89 29.89 -11.27 0.33
N SER A 90 28.74 -11.87 0.03
CA SER A 90 28.22 -12.95 0.87
C SER A 90 29.04 -14.24 0.82
N SER A 91 29.89 -14.42 -0.19
CA SER A 91 30.88 -15.52 -0.23
C SER A 91 32.20 -15.18 0.48
N ASP A 92 32.34 -13.98 1.05
CA ASP A 92 33.42 -13.61 1.97
C ASP A 92 32.98 -13.82 3.41
N SER A 93 32.89 -15.09 3.82
CA SER A 93 32.44 -15.49 5.16
C SER A 93 33.34 -15.01 6.30
N GLN A 94 34.54 -14.51 5.98
CA GLN A 94 35.50 -13.98 6.95
C GLN A 94 35.51 -12.44 6.98
N PHE A 95 34.66 -11.78 6.17
CA PHE A 95 34.51 -10.32 6.16
C PHE A 95 35.85 -9.58 5.92
N HIS A 96 36.75 -10.16 5.12
CA HIS A 96 38.08 -9.60 4.89
C HIS A 96 38.06 -8.36 4.01
N ASN A 97 37.12 -8.29 3.07
CA ASN A 97 37.07 -7.27 2.03
C ASN A 97 35.79 -6.42 2.15
N PRO A 98 35.77 -5.38 3.01
CA PRO A 98 34.68 -4.42 3.03
C PRO A 98 34.63 -3.68 1.68
N LEU A 99 33.46 -3.66 1.05
CA LEU A 99 33.28 -3.13 -0.30
C LEU A 99 32.82 -1.67 -0.27
N VAL A 100 31.75 -1.41 0.48
CA VAL A 100 31.11 -0.09 0.59
C VAL A 100 30.76 0.16 2.05
N ILE A 101 30.94 1.41 2.48
CA ILE A 101 30.51 1.91 3.79
C ILE A 101 29.44 2.96 3.57
N GLN A 102 28.28 2.79 4.19
CA GLN A 102 27.17 3.75 4.17
C GLN A 102 27.01 4.35 5.58
N LEU A 103 26.98 5.68 5.66
CA LEU A 103 26.76 6.40 6.91
C LEU A 103 25.27 6.70 7.06
N ASP A 104 24.64 6.21 8.12
CA ASP A 104 23.19 6.20 8.32
C ASP A 104 22.39 5.61 7.16
N HIS A 105 21.26 4.99 7.48
CA HIS A 105 20.44 4.36 6.45
C HIS A 105 19.91 5.35 5.39
N ASP A 106 19.65 6.60 5.79
CA ASP A 106 18.85 7.54 5.01
C ASP A 106 19.66 8.64 4.29
N THR A 107 20.97 8.72 4.50
CA THR A 107 21.73 9.90 4.04
C THR A 107 22.29 9.79 2.62
N ASN A 108 22.11 8.66 1.92
CA ASN A 108 22.73 8.36 0.62
C ASN A 108 24.27 8.53 0.59
N LYS A 109 24.92 8.69 1.76
CA LYS A 109 26.37 8.90 1.87
C LYS A 109 27.09 7.56 1.87
N CYS A 110 27.59 7.16 0.72
CA CYS A 110 28.37 5.94 0.57
C CYS A 110 29.85 6.25 0.31
N TYR A 111 30.72 5.36 0.76
CA TYR A 111 32.15 5.42 0.58
C TYR A 111 32.65 4.10 0.00
N SER A 112 33.56 4.17 -0.96
CA SER A 112 34.25 2.98 -1.49
C SER A 112 35.75 3.11 -1.29
N ASN A 113 36.42 1.97 -1.22
CA ASN A 113 37.87 1.91 -1.01
C ASN A 113 38.59 2.13 -2.33
N GLU A 114 39.43 3.16 -2.43
CA GLU A 114 40.30 3.37 -3.60
C GLU A 114 41.58 2.53 -3.56
N GLY A 115 41.80 1.80 -2.46
CA GLY A 115 43.00 1.04 -2.16
C GLY A 115 43.82 1.68 -1.05
N ARG A 116 44.71 0.88 -0.43
CA ARG A 116 45.58 1.29 0.69
C ARG A 116 44.83 1.90 1.88
N GLY A 117 43.54 1.60 2.03
CA GLY A 117 42.71 2.12 3.12
C GLY A 117 42.21 3.56 2.94
N LYS A 118 42.30 4.12 1.74
CA LYS A 118 41.72 5.41 1.41
C LYS A 118 40.27 5.22 0.99
N TRP A 119 39.34 5.83 1.70
CA TRP A 119 37.91 5.79 1.40
C TRP A 119 37.47 7.08 0.73
N VAL A 120 36.72 6.96 -0.36
CA VAL A 120 36.26 8.13 -1.13
C VAL A 120 34.74 8.15 -1.17
N TYR A 121 34.21 9.35 -0.96
CA TYR A 121 32.78 9.63 -0.99
C TYR A 121 32.23 9.44 -2.41
N ASN A 122 31.17 8.65 -2.51
CA ASN A 122 30.39 8.47 -3.72
C ASN A 122 28.98 9.04 -3.46
N ALA A 123 28.64 10.10 -4.18
CA ALA A 123 27.30 10.65 -4.16
C ALA A 123 26.35 9.70 -4.90
N LEU A 124 25.42 9.06 -4.18
CA LEU A 124 24.35 8.29 -4.79
C LEU A 124 23.17 9.21 -5.11
N THR A 125 22.46 8.96 -6.20
CA THR A 125 21.30 9.77 -6.62
C THR A 125 20.00 9.40 -5.90
N GLY A 126 20.07 8.43 -4.97
CA GLY A 126 19.03 8.14 -3.99
C GLY A 126 18.26 6.84 -4.20
N GLY A 127 18.79 5.90 -5.00
CA GLY A 127 18.17 4.59 -5.25
C GLY A 127 19.02 3.40 -4.79
N THR A 128 18.35 2.27 -4.52
CA THR A 128 18.99 0.97 -4.25
C THR A 128 19.81 0.47 -5.45
N SER A 129 19.50 0.92 -6.68
CA SER A 129 20.27 0.60 -7.88
C SER A 129 21.72 1.09 -7.79
N ASP A 130 21.92 2.33 -7.33
CA ASP A 130 23.23 2.98 -7.37
C ASP A 130 24.21 2.31 -6.40
N ILE A 131 23.74 1.91 -5.22
CA ILE A 131 24.54 1.16 -4.26
C ILE A 131 24.86 -0.25 -4.78
N VAL A 132 23.94 -0.92 -5.48
CA VAL A 132 24.20 -2.24 -6.08
C VAL A 132 25.26 -2.15 -7.17
N GLU A 133 25.20 -1.13 -8.04
CA GLU A 133 26.22 -0.91 -9.07
C GLU A 133 27.60 -0.62 -8.47
N LEU A 134 27.66 0.19 -7.42
CA LEU A 134 28.90 0.47 -6.68
C LEU A 134 29.44 -0.82 -6.03
N LEU A 135 28.57 -1.61 -5.39
CA LEU A 135 28.94 -2.88 -4.78
C LEU A 135 29.49 -3.87 -5.80
N ASP A 136 28.84 -4.02 -6.96
CA ASP A 136 29.32 -4.90 -8.03
C ASP A 136 30.69 -4.45 -8.56
N LYS A 137 30.92 -3.14 -8.67
CA LYS A 137 32.20 -2.55 -9.08
C LYS A 137 33.31 -2.85 -8.08
N GLU A 138 33.08 -2.59 -6.81
CA GLU A 138 34.07 -2.84 -5.77
C GLU A 138 34.30 -4.35 -5.58
N ASN A 139 33.26 -5.17 -5.67
CA ASN A 139 33.39 -6.63 -5.55
C ASN A 139 34.23 -7.24 -6.69
N CYS A 140 34.00 -6.77 -7.92
CA CYS A 140 34.80 -7.13 -9.08
C CYS A 140 36.28 -6.74 -8.89
N ARG A 141 36.53 -5.54 -8.34
CA ARG A 141 37.88 -5.04 -8.09
C ARG A 141 38.63 -5.86 -7.03
N TRP A 142 38.01 -6.04 -5.87
CA TRP A 142 38.65 -6.58 -4.67
C TRP A 142 38.59 -8.11 -4.57
N ASN A 143 37.47 -8.73 -4.92
CA ASN A 143 37.26 -10.18 -4.80
C ASN A 143 37.38 -10.94 -6.13
N LYS A 144 37.63 -10.24 -7.26
CA LYS A 144 37.56 -10.83 -8.62
C LYS A 144 36.23 -11.54 -8.85
N ALA A 145 35.16 -11.01 -8.24
CA ALA A 145 33.81 -11.54 -8.32
C ALA A 145 33.03 -10.75 -9.37
N HIS A 146 32.82 -11.37 -10.53
CA HIS A 146 32.27 -10.71 -11.70
C HIS A 146 30.76 -10.91 -11.81
N VAL A 147 30.07 -9.94 -12.41
CA VAL A 147 28.68 -10.10 -12.84
C VAL A 147 28.67 -10.82 -14.19
N LEU A 148 27.97 -11.96 -14.26
CA LEU A 148 27.82 -12.77 -15.47
C LEU A 148 26.46 -12.49 -16.13
N ASP A 149 26.47 -12.18 -17.42
CA ASP A 149 25.31 -11.83 -18.24
C ASP A 149 25.08 -12.89 -19.29
N PHE A 150 24.00 -13.65 -19.16
CA PHE A 150 23.67 -14.73 -20.08
C PHE A 150 23.31 -14.23 -21.49
N SER A 151 22.99 -12.96 -21.67
CA SER A 151 22.71 -12.39 -23.00
C SER A 151 23.97 -12.23 -23.86
N GLU A 152 25.16 -12.23 -23.25
CA GLU A 152 26.48 -12.06 -23.89
C GLU A 152 27.12 -13.42 -24.26
N HIS A 153 26.54 -14.11 -25.25
CA HIS A 153 26.97 -15.45 -25.69
C HIS A 153 27.58 -15.50 -27.10
N LYS A 154 27.84 -14.35 -27.73
CA LYS A 154 28.29 -14.27 -29.14
C LYS A 154 29.80 -14.12 -29.31
N SER A 155 30.55 -13.87 -28.24
CA SER A 155 31.99 -13.62 -28.28
C SER A 155 32.76 -14.85 -27.77
N PRO A 156 33.94 -15.18 -28.35
CA PRO A 156 34.80 -16.25 -27.82
C PRO A 156 35.33 -15.94 -26.41
N SER A 157 35.31 -14.66 -26.00
CA SER A 157 35.60 -14.21 -24.64
C SER A 157 34.41 -13.50 -24.02
N TYR A 158 34.14 -13.78 -22.75
CA TYR A 158 33.14 -13.07 -21.97
C TYR A 158 33.76 -11.83 -21.33
N LYS A 159 33.17 -10.66 -21.58
CA LYS A 159 33.55 -9.42 -20.91
C LYS A 159 32.71 -9.22 -19.66
N CYS A 160 33.36 -9.04 -18.52
CA CYS A 160 32.65 -8.71 -17.29
C CYS A 160 31.77 -7.47 -17.49
N PHE A 161 30.50 -7.56 -17.11
CA PHE A 161 29.56 -6.44 -17.26
C PHE A 161 30.09 -5.15 -16.61
N VAL A 162 30.82 -5.28 -15.49
CA VAL A 162 31.26 -4.15 -14.67
C VAL A 162 32.62 -3.61 -15.10
N CYS A 163 33.68 -4.44 -15.10
CA CYS A 163 35.04 -3.98 -15.41
C CYS A 163 35.39 -4.02 -16.90
N LYS A 164 34.51 -4.60 -17.74
CA LYS A 164 34.68 -4.77 -19.20
C LYS A 164 35.90 -5.58 -19.66
N SER A 165 36.69 -6.11 -18.72
CA SER A 165 37.81 -7.01 -19.01
C SER A 165 37.30 -8.36 -19.52
N ASP A 166 38.08 -9.03 -20.37
CA ASP A 166 37.85 -10.41 -20.76
C ASP A 166 38.22 -11.33 -19.58
N VAL A 167 37.23 -12.02 -19.01
CA VAL A 167 37.39 -12.79 -17.76
C VAL A 167 37.20 -14.28 -17.96
N PHE A 168 36.34 -14.66 -18.91
CA PHE A 168 36.01 -16.07 -19.18
C PHE A 168 36.19 -16.39 -20.65
N SER A 169 36.58 -17.63 -20.96
CA SER A 169 36.55 -18.15 -22.32
C SER A 169 35.21 -18.84 -22.54
N ILE A 170 34.54 -18.50 -23.63
CA ILE A 170 33.29 -19.13 -24.05
C ILE A 170 33.60 -20.10 -25.18
N THR A 171 33.15 -21.35 -25.03
CA THR A 171 33.09 -22.33 -26.11
C THR A 171 31.63 -22.64 -26.40
N MET A 172 31.17 -22.23 -27.57
CA MET A 172 29.83 -22.59 -28.03
C MET A 172 29.90 -23.96 -28.70
N THR A 173 29.05 -24.88 -28.24
CA THR A 173 28.85 -26.18 -28.90
C THR A 173 27.42 -26.25 -29.37
N ASP A 174 27.23 -26.10 -30.69
CA ASP A 174 25.95 -26.35 -31.33
C ASP A 174 25.80 -27.85 -31.53
N TYR A 175 24.92 -28.46 -30.74
CA TYR A 175 24.54 -29.83 -30.99
C TYR A 175 23.63 -29.84 -32.21
N LYS A 176 23.99 -30.62 -33.25
CA LYS A 176 23.25 -30.74 -34.53
C LYS A 176 21.80 -31.26 -34.40
N ASN A 177 21.31 -31.48 -33.19
CA ASN A 177 19.90 -31.73 -32.95
C ASN A 177 19.22 -30.37 -32.76
N GLU A 178 18.26 -30.06 -33.64
CA GLU A 178 17.63 -28.76 -33.96
C GLU A 178 17.09 -27.87 -32.80
N TYR A 179 17.37 -28.21 -31.54
CA TYR A 179 16.70 -27.63 -30.37
C TYR A 179 17.63 -27.20 -29.23
N LEU A 180 18.94 -27.44 -29.29
CA LEU A 180 19.85 -27.22 -28.16
C LEU A 180 21.15 -26.46 -28.52
N THR A 181 21.28 -25.23 -27.99
CA THR A 181 22.59 -24.56 -27.92
C THR A 181 23.15 -24.76 -26.52
N THR A 182 24.40 -25.25 -26.45
CA THR A 182 25.16 -25.27 -25.20
C THR A 182 26.25 -24.21 -25.26
N CYS A 183 26.25 -23.32 -24.28
CA CYS A 183 27.36 -22.44 -24.01
C CYS A 183 28.18 -23.04 -22.86
N TYR A 184 29.44 -23.36 -23.15
CA TYR A 184 30.43 -23.73 -22.15
C TYR A 184 31.22 -22.49 -21.76
N ILE A 185 31.26 -22.18 -20.47
CA ILE A 185 32.04 -21.07 -19.93
C ILE A 185 33.12 -21.68 -19.04
N SER A 186 34.37 -21.64 -19.52
CA SER A 186 35.53 -22.00 -18.71
C SER A 186 36.00 -20.78 -17.94
N ILE A 187 36.23 -20.96 -16.65
CA ILE A 187 36.62 -19.89 -15.75
C ILE A 187 38.03 -20.19 -15.22
N SER A 188 38.89 -19.16 -15.18
CA SER A 188 40.19 -19.33 -14.54
C SER A 188 39.99 -19.59 -13.04
N ALA A 189 40.78 -20.47 -12.43
CA ALA A 189 40.60 -20.90 -11.03
C ALA A 189 40.57 -19.76 -9.99
N GLN A 190 41.02 -18.55 -10.36
CA GLN A 190 41.06 -17.36 -9.49
C GLN A 190 39.81 -16.47 -9.59
N ASN A 191 38.94 -16.68 -10.59
CA ASN A 191 37.78 -15.84 -10.81
C ASN A 191 36.55 -16.37 -10.06
N SER A 192 35.69 -15.44 -9.66
CA SER A 192 34.43 -15.70 -8.97
C SER A 192 33.27 -15.04 -9.72
N VAL A 193 32.04 -15.44 -9.43
CA VAL A 193 30.82 -14.81 -9.94
C VAL A 193 30.01 -14.27 -8.78
N SER A 194 29.79 -12.95 -8.76
CA SER A 194 29.03 -12.29 -7.69
C SER A 194 27.52 -12.46 -7.88
N LYS A 195 27.03 -12.31 -9.11
CA LYS A 195 25.63 -12.48 -9.48
C LYS A 195 25.48 -12.73 -10.98
N PHE A 196 24.25 -13.06 -11.38
CA PHE A 196 23.88 -13.37 -12.75
C PHE A 196 22.83 -12.39 -13.26
N ARG A 197 22.84 -12.10 -14.56
CA ARG A 197 21.84 -11.29 -15.26
C ARG A 197 21.55 -11.83 -16.64
N GLU A 198 20.46 -11.35 -17.23
CA GLU A 198 20.09 -11.56 -18.62
C GLU A 198 19.69 -10.21 -19.20
N GLY A 199 20.64 -9.55 -19.87
CA GLY A 199 20.51 -8.17 -20.29
C GLY A 199 20.32 -7.24 -19.09
N SER A 200 19.18 -6.55 -19.02
CA SER A 200 18.86 -5.64 -17.91
C SER A 200 18.21 -6.31 -16.69
N VAL A 201 17.95 -7.63 -16.73
CA VAL A 201 17.22 -8.35 -15.68
C VAL A 201 18.18 -9.18 -14.83
N ASP A 202 18.35 -8.80 -13.56
CA ASP A 202 19.10 -9.60 -12.59
C ASP A 202 18.38 -10.93 -12.31
N GLN A 203 19.16 -12.02 -12.29
CA GLN A 203 18.68 -13.38 -12.04
C GLN A 203 18.79 -13.70 -10.55
N SER A 204 17.77 -14.34 -9.99
CA SER A 204 17.69 -14.72 -8.58
C SER A 204 17.66 -16.23 -8.39
N GLY A 205 17.94 -16.73 -7.19
CA GLY A 205 17.96 -18.17 -6.89
C GLY A 205 19.24 -18.91 -7.32
N LEU A 206 20.12 -18.26 -8.10
CA LEU A 206 21.50 -18.69 -8.30
C LEU A 206 22.38 -18.14 -7.16
N PRO A 207 23.22 -18.98 -6.51
CA PRO A 207 24.12 -18.51 -5.47
C PRO A 207 25.32 -17.77 -6.07
N PRO A 208 25.94 -16.83 -5.35
CA PRO A 208 27.27 -16.35 -5.69
C PRO A 208 28.26 -17.51 -5.65
N LEU A 209 29.19 -17.55 -6.59
CA LEU A 209 30.09 -18.66 -6.77
C LEU A 209 31.54 -18.22 -6.62
N LYS A 210 32.32 -18.98 -5.84
CA LYS A 210 33.75 -18.76 -5.60
C LYS A 210 34.53 -19.95 -6.15
N ASN A 211 35.69 -19.70 -6.76
CA ASN A 211 36.58 -20.74 -7.29
C ASN A 211 35.87 -21.70 -8.27
N ILE A 212 35.21 -21.14 -9.29
CA ILE A 212 34.39 -21.90 -10.22
C ILE A 212 35.29 -22.63 -11.21
N ASP A 213 35.07 -23.93 -11.40
CA ASP A 213 35.79 -24.70 -12.40
C ASP A 213 35.12 -24.54 -13.77
N LYS A 214 33.80 -24.79 -13.83
CA LYS A 214 33.03 -24.81 -15.09
C LYS A 214 31.60 -24.35 -14.89
N ILE A 215 31.09 -23.59 -15.86
CA ILE A 215 29.65 -23.29 -15.99
C ILE A 215 29.18 -23.78 -17.35
N TYR A 216 28.09 -24.54 -17.35
CA TYR A 216 27.38 -24.93 -18.57
C TYR A 216 26.02 -24.25 -18.57
N VAL A 217 25.71 -23.58 -19.67
CA VAL A 217 24.47 -22.85 -19.86
C VAL A 217 23.76 -23.43 -21.07
N PHE A 218 22.55 -23.93 -20.88
CA PHE A 218 21.75 -24.58 -21.92
C PHE A 218 20.52 -23.73 -22.25
N SER A 219 20.33 -23.48 -23.54
CA SER A 219 19.21 -22.69 -24.09
C SER A 219 18.48 -23.48 -25.19
N PHE A 220 17.20 -23.19 -25.39
CA PHE A 220 16.37 -23.84 -26.41
C PHE A 220 16.40 -23.05 -27.74
N LEU A 221 17.01 -23.64 -28.78
CA LEU A 221 17.46 -22.95 -30.01
C LEU A 221 16.35 -22.26 -30.82
N SER A 222 15.17 -22.87 -30.89
CA SER A 222 14.26 -22.60 -32.01
C SER A 222 13.51 -21.27 -31.89
N LEU A 223 13.43 -20.64 -30.72
CA LEU A 223 12.58 -19.45 -30.52
C LEU A 223 13.15 -18.39 -29.58
N TYR A 224 13.89 -18.77 -28.54
CA TYR A 224 14.33 -17.85 -27.48
C TYR A 224 15.76 -18.18 -27.04
N LYS A 225 16.69 -17.23 -27.18
CA LYS A 225 18.09 -17.41 -26.78
C LYS A 225 18.31 -17.39 -25.26
N SER A 226 17.23 -17.45 -24.48
CA SER A 226 17.25 -17.42 -23.02
C SER A 226 17.72 -18.75 -22.45
N PRO A 227 18.63 -18.75 -21.47
CA PRO A 227 19.05 -19.98 -20.81
C PRO A 227 17.94 -20.49 -19.90
N LEU A 228 17.74 -21.82 -19.87
CA LEU A 228 16.70 -22.48 -19.08
C LEU A 228 17.29 -23.46 -18.06
N VAL A 229 18.47 -24.00 -18.36
CA VAL A 229 19.21 -24.90 -17.47
C VAL A 229 20.63 -24.39 -17.33
N VAL A 230 21.10 -24.32 -16.10
CA VAL A 230 22.47 -23.95 -15.76
C VAL A 230 23.06 -25.03 -14.86
N TYR A 231 24.30 -25.42 -15.15
CA TYR A 231 25.04 -26.37 -14.34
C TYR A 231 26.37 -25.74 -13.90
N PHE A 232 26.67 -25.88 -12.62
CA PHE A 232 27.92 -25.45 -12.00
C PHE A 232 28.72 -26.66 -11.56
N PHE A 233 30.02 -26.63 -11.87
CA PHE A 233 31.02 -27.49 -11.25
C PHE A 233 31.97 -26.61 -10.44
N THR A 234 31.95 -26.79 -9.12
CA THR A 234 32.74 -25.97 -8.19
C THR A 234 33.36 -26.88 -7.15
N GLN A 235 34.69 -26.98 -7.13
CA GLN A 235 35.44 -27.72 -6.11
C GLN A 235 34.97 -29.18 -5.96
N GLY A 236 34.67 -29.84 -7.08
CA GLY A 236 34.18 -31.22 -7.09
C GLY A 236 32.67 -31.38 -6.82
N ARG A 237 31.93 -30.30 -6.56
CA ARG A 237 30.47 -30.34 -6.37
C ARG A 237 29.73 -30.02 -7.67
N HIS A 238 28.75 -30.88 -7.97
CA HIS A 238 27.78 -30.69 -9.05
C HIS A 238 26.55 -29.94 -8.53
N SER A 239 26.12 -28.87 -9.22
CA SER A 239 24.88 -28.16 -8.88
C SER A 239 24.12 -27.80 -10.14
N TRP A 240 22.83 -28.16 -10.21
CA TRP A 240 21.98 -27.90 -11.36
C TRP A 240 20.87 -26.92 -11.00
N TYR A 241 20.60 -25.98 -11.89
CA TYR A 241 19.60 -24.94 -11.72
C TYR A 241 18.69 -24.86 -12.94
N TYR A 242 17.40 -24.63 -12.69
CA TYR A 242 16.37 -24.57 -13.71
C TYR A 242 15.49 -23.37 -13.46
N ARG A 243 14.93 -22.84 -14.53
CA ARG A 243 13.86 -21.86 -14.48
C ARG A 243 12.92 -22.07 -15.65
N TYR A 244 11.69 -21.61 -15.52
CA TYR A 244 10.80 -21.54 -16.67
C TYR A 244 11.18 -20.38 -17.58
N GLN A 245 10.83 -20.50 -18.86
CA GLN A 245 11.04 -19.44 -19.85
C GLN A 245 10.44 -18.11 -19.33
N GLY A 246 11.30 -17.11 -19.16
CA GLY A 246 10.89 -15.79 -18.66
C GLY A 246 10.73 -15.65 -17.15
N ASP A 247 11.18 -16.60 -16.35
CA ASP A 247 11.32 -16.46 -14.90
C ASP A 247 12.77 -16.04 -14.57
N PRO A 248 13.09 -15.06 -13.74
CA PRO A 248 14.45 -14.73 -13.36
C PRO A 248 14.85 -15.57 -12.16
N LYS A 249 13.92 -16.33 -11.55
CA LYS A 249 14.17 -17.16 -10.40
C LYS A 249 14.55 -18.57 -10.82
N TRP A 250 15.75 -18.95 -10.42
CA TRP A 250 16.31 -20.26 -10.61
C TRP A 250 16.05 -21.14 -9.38
N THR A 251 15.86 -22.43 -9.61
CA THR A 251 15.66 -23.43 -8.57
C THR A 251 16.72 -24.52 -8.69
N GLU A 252 17.44 -24.77 -7.59
CA GLU A 252 18.44 -25.86 -7.53
C GLU A 252 17.74 -27.24 -7.59
N LYS A 253 18.35 -28.20 -8.30
CA LYS A 253 18.04 -29.62 -8.19
C LYS A 253 19.27 -30.36 -7.70
N GLY A 254 19.09 -31.19 -6.68
CA GLY A 254 20.13 -32.04 -6.10
C GLY A 254 20.49 -33.24 -6.98
N LEU A 255 20.99 -33.00 -8.19
CA LEU A 255 21.50 -34.04 -9.08
C LEU A 255 23.01 -34.18 -8.91
N SER A 256 23.47 -35.41 -8.72
CA SER A 256 24.87 -35.72 -8.39
C SER A 256 25.78 -35.91 -9.60
N LYS A 257 25.24 -35.98 -10.81
CA LYS A 257 26.00 -36.23 -12.05
C LYS A 257 26.20 -34.96 -12.87
N GLY A 258 27.30 -34.92 -13.61
CA GLY A 258 27.59 -33.85 -14.59
C GLY A 258 26.76 -33.97 -15.88
N PRO A 259 26.95 -33.06 -16.85
CA PRO A 259 26.15 -32.93 -18.07
C PRO A 259 26.38 -34.02 -19.13
N THR A 260 26.90 -35.19 -18.78
CA THR A 260 27.15 -36.29 -19.73
C THR A 260 25.88 -36.97 -20.23
N GLU A 261 24.76 -36.82 -19.53
CA GLU A 261 23.46 -37.40 -19.91
C GLU A 261 22.59 -36.38 -20.67
N MET A 262 22.87 -36.16 -21.96
CA MET A 262 22.15 -35.17 -22.80
C MET A 262 20.63 -35.39 -22.87
N GLY A 263 20.15 -36.62 -22.71
CA GLY A 263 18.71 -36.93 -22.69
C GLY A 263 17.97 -36.22 -21.55
N PHE A 264 18.62 -36.14 -20.38
CA PHE A 264 18.07 -35.43 -19.23
C PHE A 264 18.00 -33.91 -19.46
N VAL A 265 19.05 -33.32 -20.02
CA VAL A 265 19.07 -31.89 -20.39
C VAL A 265 17.98 -31.57 -21.40
N LYS A 266 17.82 -32.41 -22.44
CA LYS A 266 16.77 -32.25 -23.46
C LYS A 266 15.38 -32.24 -22.84
N SER A 267 15.03 -33.27 -22.05
CA SER A 267 13.72 -33.36 -21.39
C SER A 267 13.45 -32.18 -20.44
N SER A 268 14.50 -31.66 -19.80
CA SER A 268 14.41 -30.48 -18.94
C SER A 268 14.14 -29.23 -19.78
N LEU A 269 14.88 -29.00 -20.86
CA LEU A 269 14.67 -27.85 -21.74
C LEU A 269 13.26 -27.83 -22.33
N GLU A 270 12.76 -28.98 -22.80
CA GLU A 270 11.38 -29.09 -23.32
C GLU A 270 10.36 -28.69 -22.25
N LYS A 271 10.48 -29.24 -21.03
CA LYS A 271 9.60 -28.91 -19.91
C LYS A 271 9.64 -27.44 -19.51
N TYR A 272 10.85 -26.87 -19.41
CA TYR A 272 11.06 -25.52 -18.90
C TYR A 272 10.94 -24.43 -19.98
N SER A 273 10.89 -24.80 -21.27
CA SER A 273 10.64 -23.88 -22.39
C SER A 273 9.22 -23.32 -22.42
N ILE A 274 8.29 -24.00 -21.74
CA ILE A 274 6.90 -23.56 -21.60
C ILE A 274 6.84 -22.60 -20.40
N PRO A 275 6.53 -21.31 -20.60
CA PRO A 275 6.48 -20.35 -19.49
C PRO A 275 5.50 -20.81 -18.40
N ASP A 276 5.87 -20.62 -17.14
CA ASP A 276 5.00 -20.86 -15.99
C ASP A 276 4.59 -19.50 -15.42
N MET A 277 3.31 -19.17 -15.52
CA MET A 277 2.85 -17.78 -15.36
C MET A 277 1.70 -17.63 -14.36
N ASP A 278 1.75 -16.51 -13.63
CA ASP A 278 0.61 -15.98 -12.90
C ASP A 278 -0.16 -15.03 -13.83
N VAL A 279 -1.46 -15.28 -14.00
CA VAL A 279 -2.31 -14.56 -14.97
C VAL A 279 -3.39 -13.80 -14.22
N ASP A 280 -3.49 -12.49 -14.42
CA ASP A 280 -4.59 -11.67 -13.87
C ASP A 280 -5.61 -11.31 -14.96
N VAL A 281 -6.74 -12.01 -14.95
CA VAL A 281 -7.76 -11.92 -16.00
C VAL A 281 -8.47 -10.58 -16.08
N TYR A 282 -8.32 -9.73 -15.04
CA TYR A 282 -8.97 -8.42 -14.95
C TYR A 282 -8.19 -7.31 -15.66
N LYS A 283 -6.89 -7.48 -15.92
CA LYS A 283 -6.05 -6.41 -16.48
C LYS A 283 -6.48 -5.97 -17.88
N GLY A 284 -7.27 -6.77 -18.60
CA GLY A 284 -7.70 -6.47 -19.97
C GLY A 284 -6.55 -6.35 -20.98
N GLU A 285 -5.31 -6.59 -20.56
CA GLU A 285 -4.12 -6.43 -21.37
C GLU A 285 -3.84 -7.72 -22.16
N ALA A 286 -3.58 -7.55 -23.46
CA ALA A 286 -3.09 -8.59 -24.36
C ALA A 286 -1.64 -9.05 -24.05
N LYS A 287 -1.05 -8.59 -22.94
CA LYS A 287 0.37 -8.77 -22.63
C LYS A 287 0.54 -9.14 -21.16
N TYR A 288 0.81 -10.41 -20.92
CA TYR A 288 1.15 -10.89 -19.60
C TYR A 288 2.66 -10.92 -19.46
N ARG A 289 3.19 -10.00 -18.66
CA ARG A 289 4.60 -9.93 -18.37
C ARG A 289 4.92 -10.91 -17.25
N GLY A 290 5.32 -12.12 -17.63
CA GLY A 290 6.22 -12.91 -16.79
C GLY A 290 7.53 -12.13 -16.62
N THR A 291 8.30 -12.46 -15.60
CA THR A 291 9.52 -11.76 -15.19
C THR A 291 10.69 -11.91 -16.19
N GLY A 292 10.55 -11.36 -17.40
CA GLY A 292 11.53 -11.45 -18.49
C GLY A 292 10.96 -12.06 -19.78
N THR A 293 9.71 -12.52 -19.79
CA THR A 293 9.00 -12.90 -21.02
C THR A 293 7.62 -12.25 -21.06
N ILE A 294 7.27 -11.74 -22.23
CA ILE A 294 5.93 -11.21 -22.50
C ILE A 294 5.17 -12.30 -23.26
N LEU A 295 4.18 -12.88 -22.59
CA LEU A 295 3.18 -13.71 -23.24
C LEU A 295 2.17 -12.78 -23.90
N TYR A 296 2.05 -12.89 -25.21
CA TYR A 296 1.05 -12.14 -25.97
C TYR A 296 -0.21 -12.99 -26.04
N LEU A 297 -1.31 -12.48 -25.49
CA LEU A 297 -2.62 -13.09 -25.60
C LEU A 297 -3.49 -12.24 -26.52
N GLU A 298 -4.14 -12.87 -27.49
CA GLU A 298 -5.23 -12.28 -28.23
C GLU A 298 -6.50 -12.34 -27.37
N LEU A 299 -7.04 -11.17 -27.03
CA LEU A 299 -8.33 -11.05 -26.36
C LEU A 299 -9.45 -11.09 -27.41
N LYS A 300 -10.42 -11.98 -27.21
CA LYS A 300 -11.68 -12.04 -27.97
C LYS A 300 -12.86 -11.94 -27.01
N GLU A 301 -13.77 -11.04 -27.31
CA GLU A 301 -15.00 -10.83 -26.53
C GLU A 301 -16.17 -11.37 -27.33
N VAL A 302 -16.93 -12.28 -26.71
CA VAL A 302 -18.04 -12.98 -27.36
C VAL A 302 -19.21 -13.05 -26.39
N TYR A 303 -20.42 -12.77 -26.87
CA TYR A 303 -21.64 -13.05 -26.11
C TYR A 303 -22.03 -14.51 -26.31
N VAL A 304 -22.20 -15.23 -25.21
CA VAL A 304 -22.62 -16.62 -25.23
C VAL A 304 -24.08 -16.68 -24.80
N GLY A 305 -24.98 -16.71 -25.78
CA GLY A 305 -26.41 -16.48 -25.55
C GLY A 305 -26.72 -15.00 -25.28
N THR A 306 -27.80 -14.72 -24.56
CA THR A 306 -28.28 -13.34 -24.33
C THR A 306 -27.80 -12.70 -23.03
N LYS A 307 -27.30 -13.50 -22.07
CA LYS A 307 -27.03 -13.03 -20.70
C LYS A 307 -25.60 -13.28 -20.18
N ILE A 308 -24.72 -13.81 -21.01
CA ILE A 308 -23.36 -14.16 -20.61
C ILE A 308 -22.39 -13.51 -21.57
N HIS A 309 -21.44 -12.76 -21.03
CA HIS A 309 -20.32 -12.21 -21.76
C HIS A 309 -19.06 -13.04 -21.46
N LYS A 310 -18.37 -13.48 -22.49
CA LYS A 310 -17.15 -14.30 -22.40
C LYS A 310 -15.96 -13.50 -22.91
N ARG A 311 -14.91 -13.42 -22.10
CA ARG A 311 -13.58 -12.96 -22.50
C ARG A 311 -12.66 -14.15 -22.70
N SER A 312 -12.17 -14.33 -23.92
CA SER A 312 -11.26 -15.42 -24.29
C SER A 312 -9.87 -14.85 -24.52
N PHE A 313 -8.86 -15.44 -23.91
CA PHE A 313 -7.46 -15.05 -24.01
C PHE A 313 -6.70 -16.21 -24.65
N MET A 314 -6.27 -16.04 -25.91
CA MET A 314 -5.59 -17.08 -26.68
C MET A 314 -4.13 -16.71 -26.92
N VAL A 315 -3.22 -17.65 -26.77
CA VAL A 315 -1.79 -17.41 -27.00
C VAL A 315 -1.56 -17.01 -28.45
N LYS A 316 -0.87 -15.87 -28.66
CA LYS A 316 -0.45 -15.39 -29.96
C LYS A 316 1.05 -15.60 -30.16
N GLY A 317 1.42 -16.06 -31.34
CA GLY A 317 2.82 -16.19 -31.77
C GLY A 317 3.39 -17.59 -31.59
N LEU A 318 4.70 -17.68 -31.42
CA LEU A 318 5.45 -18.93 -31.52
C LEU A 318 5.43 -19.78 -30.23
N TYR A 319 4.87 -19.26 -29.13
CA TYR A 319 4.73 -20.05 -27.92
C TYR A 319 3.70 -21.15 -28.15
N GLY A 320 4.12 -22.41 -28.04
CA GLY A 320 3.21 -23.56 -28.09
C GLY A 320 2.21 -23.61 -26.92
N GLY A 321 2.31 -22.70 -25.95
CA GLY A 321 1.41 -22.57 -24.82
C GLY A 321 2.13 -22.04 -23.59
N PHE A 322 1.46 -22.13 -22.44
CA PHE A 322 2.00 -21.76 -21.12
C PHE A 322 1.43 -22.68 -20.04
N ASN A 323 2.15 -22.82 -18.93
CA ASN A 323 1.63 -23.43 -17.70
C ASN A 323 1.02 -22.33 -16.84
N LEU A 324 -0.15 -22.61 -16.26
CA LEU A 324 -0.83 -21.69 -15.38
C LEU A 324 -0.49 -22.04 -13.94
N LYS A 325 0.38 -21.24 -13.32
CA LYS A 325 0.74 -21.40 -11.92
C LYS A 325 -0.40 -20.96 -11.03
N ASP A 326 -0.76 -19.69 -11.14
CA ASP A 326 -1.88 -19.09 -10.42
C ASP A 326 -2.73 -18.24 -11.38
N LEU A 327 -4.05 -18.32 -11.21
CA LEU A 327 -4.98 -17.40 -11.87
C LEU A 327 -5.44 -16.37 -10.84
N CYS A 328 -5.43 -15.11 -11.20
CA CYS A 328 -5.87 -14.00 -10.39
C CYS A 328 -6.98 -13.23 -11.09
N HIS A 329 -7.78 -12.52 -10.30
CA HIS A 329 -8.75 -11.54 -10.76
C HIS A 329 -8.63 -10.29 -9.89
N ALA A 330 -8.32 -9.16 -10.53
CA ALA A 330 -8.10 -7.86 -9.88
C ALA A 330 -7.01 -7.92 -8.79
N GLY A 331 -5.94 -8.70 -9.05
CA GLY A 331 -4.82 -8.93 -8.13
C GLY A 331 -5.03 -10.02 -7.08
N GLU A 332 -6.26 -10.50 -6.88
CA GLU A 332 -6.57 -11.56 -5.90
C GLU A 332 -6.52 -12.94 -6.53
N LYS A 333 -5.98 -13.92 -5.81
CA LYS A 333 -5.77 -15.28 -6.31
C LYS A 333 -7.08 -16.10 -6.32
N LEU A 334 -7.40 -16.71 -7.46
CA LEU A 334 -8.53 -17.62 -7.64
C LEU A 334 -8.12 -19.04 -7.22
N ASN A 335 -8.23 -19.31 -5.92
CA ASN A 335 -7.78 -20.56 -5.31
C ASN A 335 -8.45 -21.80 -5.93
N GLY A 336 -7.65 -22.82 -6.27
CA GLY A 336 -8.13 -24.06 -6.88
C GLY A 336 -7.99 -24.12 -8.40
N ILE A 337 -7.55 -23.04 -9.05
CA ILE A 337 -7.28 -23.00 -10.49
C ILE A 337 -5.77 -22.97 -10.73
N SER A 338 -5.23 -24.06 -11.25
CA SER A 338 -3.86 -24.16 -11.75
C SER A 338 -3.80 -25.27 -12.80
N SER A 339 -2.84 -25.21 -13.72
CA SER A 339 -2.62 -26.26 -14.71
C SER A 339 -1.13 -26.49 -14.92
N LYS A 340 -0.73 -27.76 -14.73
CA LYS A 340 0.62 -28.24 -15.11
C LYS A 340 0.73 -28.61 -16.58
N LYS A 341 -0.40 -28.59 -17.30
CA LYS A 341 -0.45 -28.87 -18.73
C LYS A 341 -0.30 -27.55 -19.50
N SER A 342 0.30 -27.63 -20.68
CA SER A 342 0.46 -26.50 -21.57
C SER A 342 -0.90 -26.03 -22.10
N LEU A 343 -1.34 -24.86 -21.67
CA LEU A 343 -2.54 -24.19 -22.13
C LEU A 343 -2.25 -23.35 -23.38
N ILE A 344 -3.20 -23.33 -24.31
CA ILE A 344 -3.20 -22.42 -25.47
C ILE A 344 -4.08 -21.19 -25.23
N GLY A 345 -4.85 -21.19 -24.14
CA GLY A 345 -5.69 -20.07 -23.77
C GLY A 345 -6.57 -20.38 -22.57
N PHE A 346 -7.33 -19.38 -22.16
CA PHE A 346 -8.35 -19.50 -21.12
C PHE A 346 -9.50 -18.55 -21.44
N SER A 347 -10.68 -18.79 -20.87
CA SER A 347 -11.79 -17.84 -20.93
C SER A 347 -12.38 -17.57 -19.56
N VAL A 348 -12.93 -16.36 -19.40
CA VAL A 348 -13.68 -15.97 -18.21
C VAL A 348 -15.08 -15.58 -18.63
N TYR A 349 -16.06 -16.12 -17.92
CA TYR A 349 -17.47 -15.91 -18.17
C TYR A 349 -18.02 -14.98 -17.11
N TYR A 350 -18.64 -13.89 -17.55
CA TYR A 350 -19.28 -12.89 -16.70
C TYR A 350 -20.77 -12.84 -17.03
N SER A 351 -21.58 -12.39 -16.07
CA SER A 351 -22.95 -12.01 -16.39
C SER A 351 -22.91 -10.78 -17.30
N ASP A 352 -23.85 -10.68 -18.24
CA ASP A 352 -24.17 -9.43 -18.94
C ASP A 352 -24.46 -8.25 -17.99
N LEU A 353 -24.94 -8.55 -16.78
CA LEU A 353 -25.15 -7.61 -15.69
C LEU A 353 -23.84 -7.01 -15.18
N ASP A 354 -22.75 -7.77 -15.20
CA ASP A 354 -21.45 -7.36 -14.69
C ASP A 354 -20.54 -6.89 -15.83
N LYS A 355 -20.93 -5.82 -16.50
CA LYS A 355 -20.08 -5.22 -17.56
C LYS A 355 -18.78 -4.62 -17.00
N GLY A 356 -18.72 -4.41 -15.69
CA GLY A 356 -17.50 -4.03 -14.98
C GLY A 356 -16.55 -5.20 -14.74
N GLU A 357 -16.95 -6.42 -15.09
CA GLU A 357 -16.18 -7.66 -14.96
C GLU A 357 -15.65 -7.87 -13.53
N CYS A 358 -16.41 -7.45 -12.54
CA CYS A 358 -16.07 -7.52 -11.13
C CYS A 358 -16.27 -8.93 -10.55
N PHE A 359 -17.06 -9.78 -11.20
CA PHE A 359 -17.57 -11.04 -10.68
C PHE A 359 -17.52 -12.18 -11.72
N PRO A 360 -16.38 -12.89 -11.83
CA PRO A 360 -16.29 -14.03 -12.74
C PRO A 360 -17.23 -15.15 -12.29
N LEU A 361 -18.09 -15.62 -13.20
CA LEU A 361 -19.02 -16.72 -12.97
C LEU A 361 -18.35 -18.06 -13.20
N ALA A 362 -17.60 -18.22 -14.30
CA ALA A 362 -16.91 -19.45 -14.63
C ALA A 362 -15.59 -19.15 -15.33
N ILE A 363 -14.71 -20.15 -15.33
CA ILE A 363 -13.40 -20.08 -15.99
C ILE A 363 -13.20 -21.35 -16.81
N SER A 364 -12.70 -21.22 -18.02
CA SER A 364 -12.24 -22.35 -18.83
C SER A 364 -10.74 -22.25 -19.09
N LEU A 365 -10.02 -23.37 -18.99
CA LEU A 365 -8.62 -23.51 -19.35
C LEU A 365 -8.51 -24.45 -20.54
N CYS A 366 -7.95 -24.00 -21.67
CA CYS A 366 -7.97 -24.77 -22.92
C CYS A 366 -6.56 -25.27 -23.31
N GLU A 367 -6.46 -26.55 -23.62
CA GLU A 367 -5.25 -27.26 -24.07
C GLU A 367 -5.15 -27.27 -25.61
N LYS A 368 -4.01 -27.73 -26.17
CA LYS A 368 -3.74 -27.72 -27.62
C LYS A 368 -4.78 -28.43 -28.49
N ASP A 369 -5.41 -29.48 -27.97
CA ASP A 369 -6.44 -30.25 -28.68
C ASP A 369 -7.84 -29.66 -28.50
N GLU A 370 -7.94 -28.39 -28.09
CA GLU A 370 -9.17 -27.66 -27.75
C GLU A 370 -9.99 -28.30 -26.62
N VAL A 371 -9.40 -29.26 -25.91
CA VAL A 371 -9.97 -29.80 -24.66
C VAL A 371 -9.87 -28.72 -23.60
N CYS A 372 -11.02 -28.25 -23.13
CA CYS A 372 -11.09 -27.26 -22.06
C CYS A 372 -11.54 -27.89 -20.73
N GLU A 373 -10.85 -27.52 -19.65
CA GLU A 373 -11.28 -27.78 -18.29
C GLU A 373 -12.08 -26.59 -17.77
N TYR A 374 -13.22 -26.84 -17.14
CA TYR A 374 -14.11 -25.79 -16.65
C TYR A 374 -14.10 -25.73 -15.13
N PHE A 375 -14.15 -24.52 -14.59
CA PHE A 375 -14.12 -24.22 -13.17
C PHE A 375 -15.27 -23.28 -12.82
N LYS A 376 -15.90 -23.55 -11.67
CA LYS A 376 -16.92 -22.69 -11.06
C LYS A 376 -16.64 -22.54 -9.58
N ARG A 377 -17.26 -21.55 -8.93
CA ARG A 377 -17.15 -21.42 -7.47
C ARG A 377 -17.99 -22.50 -6.81
N GLU A 378 -17.49 -23.04 -5.70
CA GLU A 378 -18.24 -24.02 -4.89
C GLU A 378 -19.49 -23.39 -4.29
N ASP A 379 -19.40 -22.13 -3.88
CA ASP A 379 -20.49 -21.33 -3.36
C ASP A 379 -20.26 -19.84 -3.69
N TYR A 380 -21.24 -19.23 -4.35
CA TYR A 380 -21.19 -17.81 -4.73
C TYR A 380 -21.65 -16.88 -3.59
N SER A 381 -22.24 -17.45 -2.54
CA SER A 381 -22.84 -16.74 -1.42
C SER A 381 -21.89 -16.59 -0.22
N THR A 382 -20.79 -17.35 -0.20
CA THR A 382 -19.75 -17.24 0.82
C THR A 382 -18.49 -16.61 0.25
N PRO A 383 -17.66 -16.01 1.13
CA PRO A 383 -16.32 -15.58 0.76
C PRO A 383 -15.36 -16.70 0.37
N CYS A 384 -15.82 -17.95 0.29
CA CYS A 384 -14.98 -19.06 -0.08
C CYS A 384 -14.46 -18.83 -1.50
N GLU A 385 -13.17 -18.58 -1.62
CA GLU A 385 -12.46 -18.35 -2.87
C GLU A 385 -12.15 -19.66 -3.60
N LYS A 386 -12.69 -20.79 -3.13
CA LYS A 386 -12.38 -22.10 -3.68
C LYS A 386 -13.17 -22.33 -4.97
N TRP A 387 -12.43 -22.36 -6.06
CA TRP A 387 -12.89 -22.82 -7.36
C TRP A 387 -12.78 -24.33 -7.43
N VAL A 388 -13.80 -24.95 -8.00
CA VAL A 388 -13.89 -26.40 -8.18
C VAL A 388 -14.04 -26.72 -9.66
N LYS A 389 -13.37 -27.78 -10.10
CA LYS A 389 -13.46 -28.28 -11.46
C LYS A 389 -14.84 -28.90 -11.71
N CYS A 390 -15.50 -28.49 -12.79
CA CYS A 390 -16.78 -29.02 -13.23
C CYS A 390 -16.59 -30.36 -13.94
N THR A 391 -16.71 -31.48 -13.23
CA THR A 391 -16.49 -32.82 -13.82
C THR A 391 -17.58 -33.27 -14.79
N LYS A 392 -18.77 -32.67 -14.73
CA LYS A 392 -19.92 -32.98 -15.60
C LYS A 392 -19.99 -32.13 -16.88
N VAL A 393 -19.20 -31.06 -16.95
CA VAL A 393 -19.21 -30.12 -18.07
C VAL A 393 -18.06 -30.48 -19.01
N THR A 394 -18.40 -31.00 -20.18
CA THR A 394 -17.41 -31.40 -21.20
C THR A 394 -17.32 -30.41 -22.36
N ASN A 395 -18.26 -29.46 -22.46
CA ASN A 395 -18.29 -28.44 -23.50
C ASN A 395 -18.96 -27.14 -23.03
N GLU A 396 -18.84 -26.09 -23.84
CA GLU A 396 -19.33 -24.75 -23.52
C GLU A 396 -20.86 -24.67 -23.40
N ASN A 397 -21.62 -25.45 -24.16
CA ASN A 397 -23.09 -25.42 -24.08
C ASN A 397 -23.57 -25.90 -22.70
N GLN A 398 -22.99 -26.99 -22.20
CA GLN A 398 -23.28 -27.50 -20.86
C GLN A 398 -22.87 -26.51 -19.77
N LEU A 399 -21.74 -25.79 -19.95
CA LEU A 399 -21.35 -24.72 -19.03
C LEU A 399 -22.39 -23.62 -19.01
N CYS A 400 -22.89 -23.21 -20.17
CA CYS A 400 -23.90 -22.15 -20.27
C CYS A 400 -25.18 -22.53 -19.54
N ASP A 401 -25.62 -23.79 -19.62
CA ASP A 401 -26.79 -24.25 -18.89
C ASP A 401 -26.56 -24.24 -17.36
N GLU A 402 -25.36 -24.62 -16.90
CA GLU A 402 -24.96 -24.48 -15.49
C GLU A 402 -24.92 -23.00 -15.06
N ILE A 403 -24.38 -22.10 -15.89
CA ILE A 403 -24.34 -20.66 -15.60
C ILE A 403 -25.75 -20.06 -15.56
N LYS A 404 -26.68 -20.49 -16.44
CA LYS A 404 -28.08 -20.02 -16.39
C LYS A 404 -28.72 -20.34 -15.03
N VAL A 405 -28.54 -21.57 -14.54
CA VAL A 405 -29.02 -21.98 -13.21
C VAL A 405 -28.36 -21.16 -12.11
N LEU A 406 -27.07 -20.85 -12.24
CA LEU A 406 -26.39 -19.93 -11.31
C LEU A 406 -27.02 -18.54 -11.34
N CYS A 407 -27.20 -17.93 -12.52
CA CYS A 407 -27.82 -16.61 -12.66
C CYS A 407 -29.23 -16.54 -12.07
N GLU A 408 -30.02 -17.62 -12.14
CA GLU A 408 -31.33 -17.70 -11.49
C GLU A 408 -31.24 -17.64 -9.95
N ASN A 409 -30.12 -18.07 -9.37
CA ASN A 409 -29.84 -17.97 -7.94
C ASN A 409 -29.22 -16.62 -7.54
N LEU A 410 -28.74 -15.83 -8.50
CA LEU A 410 -28.16 -14.50 -8.25
C LEU A 410 -29.21 -13.37 -8.23
N LYS A 411 -30.51 -13.67 -8.10
CA LYS A 411 -31.60 -12.66 -8.13
C LYS A 411 -31.49 -11.55 -7.08
N ASN A 412 -30.74 -11.77 -6.00
CA ASN A 412 -30.53 -10.80 -4.93
C ASN A 412 -29.24 -9.99 -5.10
N PHE A 413 -28.60 -10.06 -6.27
CA PHE A 413 -27.39 -9.32 -6.58
C PHE A 413 -27.77 -7.95 -7.13
N ALA A 414 -27.09 -6.91 -6.66
CA ALA A 414 -27.41 -5.54 -7.00
C ALA A 414 -26.17 -4.77 -7.45
N ILE A 415 -26.35 -3.92 -8.45
CA ILE A 415 -25.41 -2.88 -8.85
C ILE A 415 -26.02 -1.53 -8.48
N ILE A 416 -25.45 -0.87 -7.48
CA ILE A 416 -25.99 0.40 -7.00
C ILE A 416 -25.55 1.52 -7.94
N GLN A 417 -26.49 2.22 -8.57
CA GLN A 417 -26.17 3.45 -9.29
C GLN A 417 -26.00 4.58 -8.28
N THR A 418 -24.84 5.25 -8.32
CA THR A 418 -24.48 6.31 -7.38
C THR A 418 -24.62 7.71 -7.98
N ASN A 419 -25.33 7.85 -9.11
CA ASN A 419 -25.63 9.14 -9.72
C ASN A 419 -27.13 9.26 -10.00
N VAL A 420 -27.60 10.51 -10.12
CA VAL A 420 -28.93 10.82 -10.65
C VAL A 420 -28.90 10.56 -12.16
N ASP A 421 -29.94 9.94 -12.71
CA ASP A 421 -30.09 9.77 -14.15
C ASP A 421 -30.60 11.06 -14.83
N ASP A 422 -30.68 11.04 -16.17
CA ASP A 422 -31.12 12.18 -16.99
C ASP A 422 -32.60 12.56 -16.72
N GLU A 423 -33.37 11.64 -16.15
CA GLU A 423 -34.78 11.84 -15.78
C GLU A 423 -34.93 12.44 -14.37
N GLY A 424 -33.82 12.66 -13.67
CA GLY A 424 -33.82 13.20 -12.32
C GLY A 424 -34.21 12.17 -11.26
N TYR A 425 -34.34 10.88 -11.62
CA TYR A 425 -34.58 9.82 -10.65
C TYR A 425 -33.26 9.46 -9.96
N PRO A 426 -33.18 9.67 -8.64
CA PRO A 426 -31.94 9.53 -7.92
C PRO A 426 -31.71 8.03 -7.61
N PHE A 427 -30.59 7.47 -8.10
CA PHE A 427 -30.00 6.21 -7.62
C PHE A 427 -30.79 4.92 -7.92
N ASN A 428 -30.94 4.59 -9.20
CA ASN A 428 -31.51 3.30 -9.63
C ASN A 428 -30.57 2.11 -9.33
N VAL A 429 -31.11 0.89 -9.38
CA VAL A 429 -30.28 -0.33 -9.39
C VAL A 429 -30.41 -0.96 -10.76
N ASP A 430 -29.27 -1.13 -11.43
CA ASP A 430 -29.19 -1.98 -12.61
C ASP A 430 -29.42 -3.42 -12.11
N TYR A 431 -30.64 -3.91 -12.30
CA TYR A 431 -31.10 -5.28 -12.02
C TYR A 431 -31.28 -5.69 -10.54
N SER A 432 -32.54 -5.71 -10.12
CA SER A 432 -33.17 -6.83 -9.39
C SER A 432 -34.40 -7.22 -10.23
N THR A 433 -35.23 -8.21 -9.86
CA THR A 433 -36.63 -8.12 -10.28
C THR A 433 -37.13 -6.79 -9.74
N ALA A 434 -37.14 -5.76 -10.60
CA ALA A 434 -37.20 -4.35 -10.21
C ALA A 434 -38.40 -4.03 -9.28
N ASP A 435 -39.38 -4.91 -9.27
CA ASP A 435 -40.55 -4.89 -8.41
C ASP A 435 -40.21 -4.99 -6.91
N ASP A 436 -39.11 -5.64 -6.52
CA ASP A 436 -38.79 -5.98 -5.11
C ASP A 436 -37.81 -5.02 -4.40
N LEU A 437 -37.22 -4.04 -5.09
CA LEU A 437 -36.29 -3.09 -4.48
C LEU A 437 -36.98 -1.77 -4.10
N GLU A 438 -36.69 -1.25 -2.90
CA GLU A 438 -37.12 0.07 -2.44
C GLU A 438 -35.92 1.01 -2.28
N ILE A 439 -36.02 2.20 -2.85
CA ILE A 439 -35.04 3.27 -2.62
C ILE A 439 -35.67 4.27 -1.67
N ALA A 440 -35.18 4.30 -0.43
CA ALA A 440 -35.56 5.30 0.54
C ALA A 440 -34.55 6.45 0.51
N VAL A 441 -35.01 7.60 0.03
CA VAL A 441 -34.22 8.83 0.09
C VAL A 441 -34.38 9.45 1.47
N SER A 442 -33.28 9.58 2.21
CA SER A 442 -33.25 10.26 3.51
C SER A 442 -32.27 11.43 3.47
N THR A 443 -32.61 12.54 4.12
CA THR A 443 -31.58 13.53 4.45
C THR A 443 -30.88 13.03 5.71
N TYR A 444 -29.55 12.93 5.71
CA TYR A 444 -28.81 12.55 6.92
C TYR A 444 -28.82 13.74 7.90
N ASN A 445 -29.88 13.80 8.69
CA ASN A 445 -30.18 14.88 9.61
C ASN A 445 -29.71 14.54 11.03
N GLN A 446 -28.46 14.12 11.22
CA GLN A 446 -27.92 14.12 12.59
C GLN A 446 -27.53 15.53 13.06
N ASP A 447 -27.34 16.47 12.13
CA ASP A 447 -27.01 17.87 12.44
C ASP A 447 -28.09 18.81 11.89
N GLU A 448 -28.47 19.83 12.67
CA GLU A 448 -29.39 20.91 12.24
C GLU A 448 -28.93 21.63 10.95
N ASN A 449 -27.64 21.52 10.61
CA ASN A 449 -27.00 22.18 9.47
C ASN A 449 -27.11 21.45 8.12
N LYS A 450 -27.73 20.26 8.04
CA LYS A 450 -27.99 19.49 6.78
C LYS A 450 -26.82 19.51 5.77
N VAL A 451 -25.62 19.11 6.20
CA VAL A 451 -24.40 19.22 5.37
C VAL A 451 -24.32 18.11 4.31
N TYR A 452 -24.91 16.95 4.57
CA TYR A 452 -24.79 15.78 3.71
C TYR A 452 -26.15 15.14 3.40
N ASP A 453 -26.32 14.71 2.17
CA ASP A 453 -27.48 13.93 1.71
C ASP A 453 -27.13 12.43 1.72
N LYS A 454 -28.07 11.56 2.14
CA LYS A 454 -27.86 10.10 2.30
C LYS A 454 -28.94 9.30 1.58
N PHE A 455 -28.56 8.65 0.49
CA PHE A 455 -29.47 7.84 -0.31
C PHE A 455 -29.35 6.38 0.09
N THR A 456 -30.43 5.77 0.60
CA THR A 456 -30.41 4.42 1.18
C THR A 456 -31.21 3.44 0.35
N HIS A 457 -30.56 2.36 -0.06
CA HIS A 457 -31.13 1.28 -0.86
C HIS A 457 -31.39 0.09 0.05
N HIS A 458 -32.55 -0.54 -0.05
CA HIS A 458 -32.90 -1.78 0.66
C HIS A 458 -33.97 -2.57 -0.12
N MET A 459 -34.12 -3.86 0.16
CA MET A 459 -35.16 -4.67 -0.48
C MET A 459 -36.52 -4.44 0.22
N LYS A 460 -37.63 -4.26 -0.52
CA LYS A 460 -39.00 -4.10 0.02
C LYS A 460 -39.42 -5.23 0.94
N ASN A 461 -39.01 -6.45 0.58
CA ASN A 461 -39.32 -7.66 1.32
C ASN A 461 -38.39 -7.90 2.53
N GLY A 462 -37.47 -6.97 2.82
CA GLY A 462 -36.50 -7.08 3.92
C GLY A 462 -35.38 -8.11 3.70
N THR A 463 -35.24 -8.67 2.48
CA THR A 463 -34.12 -9.57 2.17
C THR A 463 -32.79 -8.83 2.05
N LEU A 464 -31.69 -9.57 2.18
CA LEU A 464 -30.33 -9.03 2.08
C LEU A 464 -29.98 -8.68 0.62
N LEU A 465 -29.44 -7.48 0.42
CA LEU A 465 -28.76 -7.06 -0.80
C LEU A 465 -27.40 -7.77 -0.90
N ASN A 466 -27.07 -8.31 -2.08
CA ASN A 466 -25.73 -8.78 -2.41
C ASN A 466 -25.09 -7.78 -3.37
N ILE A 467 -24.38 -6.79 -2.86
CA ILE A 467 -23.82 -5.73 -3.70
C ILE A 467 -22.58 -6.25 -4.40
N LEU A 468 -22.62 -6.30 -5.72
CA LEU A 468 -21.47 -6.66 -6.55
C LEU A 468 -20.49 -5.51 -6.69
N THR A 469 -21.02 -4.37 -7.10
CA THR A 469 -20.26 -3.17 -7.48
C THR A 469 -21.22 -1.99 -7.43
N THR A 470 -20.69 -0.78 -7.63
CA THR A 470 -21.53 0.38 -7.87
C THR A 470 -21.27 0.94 -9.26
N LYS A 471 -22.15 1.79 -9.75
CA LYS A 471 -22.01 2.44 -11.06
C LYS A 471 -22.18 3.94 -10.90
N HIS A 472 -21.21 4.71 -11.37
CA HIS A 472 -21.21 6.17 -11.25
C HIS A 472 -20.87 6.80 -12.60
N ASN A 473 -21.76 7.65 -13.11
CA ASN A 473 -21.60 8.30 -14.41
C ASN A 473 -21.28 7.28 -15.54
N GLY A 474 -21.99 6.15 -15.53
CA GLY A 474 -21.81 5.05 -16.50
C GLY A 474 -20.64 4.11 -16.21
N ASN A 475 -19.73 4.45 -15.30
CA ASN A 475 -18.54 3.65 -14.97
C ASN A 475 -18.78 2.77 -13.74
N TYR A 476 -18.32 1.52 -13.78
CA TYR A 476 -18.38 0.64 -12.62
C TYR A 476 -17.26 0.97 -11.62
N ILE A 477 -17.60 1.08 -10.34
CA ILE A 477 -16.68 1.32 -9.23
C ILE A 477 -16.60 0.04 -8.39
N LYS A 478 -15.47 -0.64 -8.51
CA LYS A 478 -15.19 -1.90 -7.82
C LYS A 478 -14.82 -1.71 -6.35
N PHE A 479 -14.89 -2.76 -5.55
CA PHE A 479 -14.32 -2.78 -4.21
C PHE A 479 -12.85 -3.23 -4.26
N LYS A 480 -11.94 -2.47 -3.64
CA LYS A 480 -10.49 -2.73 -3.75
C LYS A 480 -10.06 -4.10 -3.21
N SER A 481 -10.79 -4.67 -2.27
CA SER A 481 -10.41 -5.90 -1.55
C SER A 481 -11.49 -6.97 -1.54
N HIS A 482 -12.51 -6.85 -2.39
CA HIS A 482 -13.62 -7.80 -2.44
C HIS A 482 -14.11 -7.92 -3.89
N PHE A 483 -13.86 -9.07 -4.52
CA PHE A 483 -14.62 -9.51 -5.71
C PHE A 483 -15.86 -10.30 -5.30
N LEU A 484 -16.21 -10.30 -4.00
CA LEU A 484 -17.35 -11.02 -3.46
C LEU A 484 -18.50 -10.07 -3.23
N PRO A 485 -19.74 -10.53 -3.42
CA PRO A 485 -20.90 -9.71 -3.17
C PRO A 485 -20.97 -9.42 -1.66
N ILE A 486 -21.08 -8.15 -1.31
CA ILE A 486 -21.20 -7.76 0.09
C ILE A 486 -22.67 -7.87 0.47
N LYS A 487 -22.96 -8.73 1.45
CA LYS A 487 -24.30 -8.91 2.02
C LYS A 487 -24.61 -7.78 2.98
N CYS A 488 -25.68 -7.02 2.71
CA CYS A 488 -26.15 -5.96 3.60
C CYS A 488 -27.67 -5.83 3.60
N MET A 489 -28.23 -5.30 4.68
CA MET A 489 -29.65 -4.92 4.76
C MET A 489 -29.91 -3.61 4.01
N GLU A 490 -29.00 -2.65 4.18
CA GLU A 490 -29.10 -1.31 3.63
C GLU A 490 -27.76 -0.91 3.02
N ALA A 491 -27.82 -0.18 1.92
CA ALA A 491 -26.66 0.39 1.26
C ALA A 491 -26.86 1.89 1.06
N SER A 492 -26.02 2.69 1.70
CA SER A 492 -26.21 4.13 1.72
C SER A 492 -25.07 4.89 1.08
N VAL A 493 -25.38 5.80 0.16
CA VAL A 493 -24.40 6.65 -0.50
C VAL A 493 -24.55 8.08 0.00
N TYR A 494 -23.43 8.68 0.40
CA TYR A 494 -23.38 10.02 0.97
C TYR A 494 -22.82 11.03 -0.03
N PHE A 495 -23.50 12.18 -0.13
CA PHE A 495 -23.09 13.31 -0.97
C PHE A 495 -23.06 14.59 -0.16
N TRP A 496 -22.30 15.57 -0.64
CA TRP A 496 -22.36 16.92 -0.09
C TRP A 496 -23.66 17.61 -0.53
N SER A 497 -24.38 18.25 0.40
CA SER A 497 -25.68 18.84 0.08
C SER A 497 -25.64 20.04 -0.88
N ARG A 498 -24.44 20.57 -1.17
CA ARG A 498 -24.20 21.57 -2.22
C ARG A 498 -23.82 20.96 -3.56
N ASP A 499 -23.48 19.67 -3.63
CA ASP A 499 -23.34 18.93 -4.87
C ASP A 499 -24.73 18.47 -5.36
N LYS A 500 -25.49 19.42 -5.90
CA LYS A 500 -26.87 19.16 -6.35
C LYS A 500 -26.98 18.14 -7.48
N GLY A 501 -25.90 17.93 -8.23
CA GLY A 501 -25.83 16.90 -9.26
C GLY A 501 -25.38 15.54 -8.73
N HIS A 502 -25.03 15.44 -7.44
CA HIS A 502 -24.49 14.24 -6.81
C HIS A 502 -23.33 13.64 -7.63
N LYS A 503 -22.50 14.51 -8.20
CA LYS A 503 -21.39 14.13 -9.09
C LYS A 503 -20.26 13.46 -8.32
N ASN A 504 -20.18 13.69 -7.01
CA ASN A 504 -19.04 13.35 -6.17
C ASN A 504 -19.50 12.54 -4.95
N PRO A 505 -19.68 11.21 -5.08
CA PRO A 505 -20.01 10.37 -3.94
C PRO A 505 -18.84 10.35 -2.95
N LEU A 506 -19.14 10.56 -1.68
CA LEU A 506 -18.13 10.70 -0.63
C LEU A 506 -17.84 9.37 0.05
N ILE A 507 -18.90 8.69 0.47
CA ILE A 507 -18.84 7.43 1.23
C ILE A 507 -19.98 6.51 0.78
N LEU A 508 -19.68 5.21 0.75
CA LEU A 508 -20.65 4.13 0.70
C LEU A 508 -20.66 3.40 2.07
N GLU A 509 -21.80 3.39 2.74
CA GLU A 509 -22.04 2.63 3.98
C GLU A 509 -22.83 1.37 3.64
N LEU A 510 -22.35 0.20 4.08
CA LEU A 510 -23.07 -1.06 3.89
C LEU A 510 -23.46 -1.63 5.25
N LYS A 511 -24.73 -1.51 5.63
CA LYS A 511 -25.22 -1.92 6.94
C LYS A 511 -25.53 -3.42 6.96
N SER A 512 -24.83 -4.18 7.81
CA SER A 512 -25.04 -5.62 7.95
C SER A 512 -26.20 -5.94 8.90
N SER A 513 -26.88 -7.08 8.71
CA SER A 513 -27.83 -7.61 9.71
C SER A 513 -27.13 -8.24 10.92
N GLN A 514 -25.86 -8.65 10.77
CA GLN A 514 -25.14 -9.45 11.76
C GLN A 514 -24.23 -8.61 12.66
N SER A 515 -23.85 -7.40 12.22
CA SER A 515 -22.90 -6.53 12.92
C SER A 515 -23.57 -5.20 13.25
N SER A 516 -23.35 -4.71 14.49
CA SER A 516 -23.72 -3.35 14.89
C SER A 516 -22.85 -2.27 14.23
N ILE A 517 -21.70 -2.67 13.66
CA ILE A 517 -20.77 -1.77 12.98
C ILE A 517 -20.93 -1.96 11.46
N SER A 518 -21.38 -0.90 10.78
CA SER A 518 -21.40 -0.83 9.32
C SER A 518 -19.96 -0.68 8.78
N PRO A 519 -19.53 -1.47 7.78
CA PRO A 519 -18.38 -1.12 6.97
C PRO A 519 -18.65 0.16 6.14
N TYR A 520 -17.65 1.05 6.13
CA TYR A 520 -17.65 2.27 5.33
C TYR A 520 -16.58 2.17 4.24
N PHE A 521 -16.90 2.68 3.06
CA PHE A 521 -16.00 2.72 1.92
C PHE A 521 -15.89 4.15 1.39
N VAL A 522 -14.68 4.59 1.13
CA VAL A 522 -14.42 5.90 0.50
C VAL A 522 -14.09 5.70 -0.97
N TYR A 523 -14.56 6.63 -1.80
CA TYR A 523 -14.24 6.62 -3.22
C TYR A 523 -12.79 7.05 -3.44
N ASP A 524 -11.98 6.19 -4.03
CA ASP A 524 -10.62 6.53 -4.46
C ASP A 524 -10.45 6.22 -5.94
N LYS A 525 -10.69 7.24 -6.76
CA LYS A 525 -10.55 7.27 -8.22
C LYS A 525 -11.43 6.28 -8.98
N ASP A 526 -11.16 4.99 -8.87
CA ASP A 526 -11.80 3.91 -9.63
C ASP A 526 -12.29 2.77 -8.71
N CYS A 527 -12.10 2.89 -7.39
CA CYS A 527 -12.50 1.86 -6.45
C CYS A 527 -12.99 2.39 -5.10
N TRP A 528 -13.82 1.58 -4.45
CA TRP A 528 -14.22 1.70 -3.06
C TRP A 528 -13.15 1.10 -2.15
N LYS A 529 -12.60 1.93 -1.27
CA LYS A 529 -11.63 1.50 -0.24
C LYS A 529 -12.31 1.43 1.10
N ASN A 530 -12.28 0.26 1.74
CA ASN A 530 -12.76 0.10 3.10
C ASN A 530 -11.96 1.00 4.05
N VAL A 531 -12.65 1.72 4.92
CA VAL A 531 -12.05 2.59 5.93
C VAL A 531 -12.58 2.23 7.32
N LYS A 532 -11.69 2.24 8.30
CA LYS A 532 -12.08 2.13 9.71
C LYS A 532 -12.59 3.49 10.18
N LEU A 533 -13.63 3.46 11.00
CA LEU A 533 -14.10 4.66 11.71
C LEU A 533 -12.95 5.21 12.57
N ILE A 534 -12.70 6.51 12.44
CA ILE A 534 -11.72 7.27 13.23
C ILE A 534 -12.44 8.05 14.35
N SER A 535 -11.68 8.69 15.24
CA SER A 535 -12.21 9.68 16.19
C SER A 535 -13.01 10.75 15.42
N GLY A 536 -14.31 10.89 15.72
CA GLY A 536 -15.25 11.73 14.96
C GLY A 536 -16.28 10.95 14.12
N GLY A 537 -16.22 9.61 14.12
CA GLY A 537 -17.25 8.75 13.52
C GLY A 537 -17.37 8.94 11.99
N VAL A 538 -18.58 8.73 11.47
CA VAL A 538 -18.88 8.88 10.02
C VAL A 538 -18.64 10.32 9.57
N ARG A 539 -18.98 11.29 10.43
CA ARG A 539 -18.83 12.72 10.16
C ARG A 539 -17.39 13.10 9.83
N GLY A 540 -16.42 12.67 10.63
CA GLY A 540 -15.00 12.95 10.38
C GLY A 540 -14.51 12.41 9.03
N ILE A 541 -15.03 11.27 8.58
CA ILE A 541 -14.72 10.72 7.26
C ILE A 541 -15.37 11.56 6.16
N LEU A 542 -16.64 11.95 6.34
CA LEU A 542 -17.37 12.79 5.37
C LEU A 542 -16.69 14.13 5.18
N ASP A 543 -16.29 14.82 6.26
CA ASP A 543 -15.60 16.11 6.19
C ASP A 543 -14.25 15.97 5.46
N LYS A 544 -13.52 14.90 5.74
CA LYS A 544 -12.24 14.61 5.07
C LYS A 544 -12.45 14.34 3.58
N GLN A 545 -13.38 13.47 3.22
CA GLN A 545 -13.65 13.14 1.81
C GLN A 545 -14.21 14.34 1.05
N ASN A 546 -15.06 15.15 1.68
CA ASN A 546 -15.62 16.33 1.03
C ASN A 546 -14.55 17.39 0.73
N CYS A 547 -13.57 17.56 1.62
CA CYS A 547 -12.38 18.38 1.32
C CYS A 547 -11.57 17.79 0.14
N LEU A 548 -11.37 16.46 0.13
CA LEU A 548 -10.55 15.81 -0.90
C LEU A 548 -11.18 15.84 -2.30
N VAL A 549 -12.51 15.71 -2.38
CA VAL A 549 -13.23 15.51 -3.65
C VAL A 549 -13.90 16.81 -4.12
N ASN A 550 -14.54 17.58 -3.23
CA ASN A 550 -15.27 18.81 -3.57
C ASN A 550 -14.50 20.10 -3.21
N HIS A 551 -13.29 19.99 -2.67
CA HIS A 551 -12.53 21.14 -2.15
C HIS A 551 -13.31 21.96 -1.11
N ALA A 552 -14.23 21.29 -0.39
CA ALA A 552 -15.06 21.92 0.62
C ALA A 552 -14.38 21.76 1.99
N HIS A 553 -13.93 22.88 2.55
CA HIS A 553 -13.11 22.92 3.76
C HIS A 553 -13.94 23.18 5.01
N ILE A 554 -13.45 22.70 6.15
CA ILE A 554 -13.87 23.24 7.46
C ILE A 554 -13.05 24.50 7.69
N VAL A 555 -13.68 25.60 8.10
CA VAL A 555 -12.97 26.86 8.41
C VAL A 555 -13.00 27.09 9.90
N ASP A 556 -11.82 27.16 10.53
CA ASP A 556 -11.71 27.58 11.93
C ASP A 556 -11.69 29.12 11.99
N ILE A 557 -12.77 29.70 12.51
CA ILE A 557 -12.99 31.13 12.68
C ILE A 557 -12.41 31.65 14.01
N SER A 558 -11.75 30.81 14.81
CA SER A 558 -10.96 31.26 15.97
C SER A 558 -9.53 31.66 15.60
N GLU A 559 -9.07 31.28 14.41
CA GLU A 559 -7.74 31.62 13.88
C GLU A 559 -7.63 33.11 13.56
N LYS A 560 -6.67 33.78 14.20
CA LYS A 560 -6.44 35.24 14.09
C LYS A 560 -5.03 35.59 13.67
N ILE A 561 -4.13 34.62 13.61
CA ILE A 561 -2.74 34.90 13.27
C ILE A 561 -2.65 35.00 11.75
N THR A 562 -2.17 36.14 11.26
CA THR A 562 -1.88 36.31 9.83
C THR A 562 -0.92 35.21 9.39
N GLY A 563 -1.32 34.43 8.40
CA GLY A 563 -0.61 33.21 8.00
C GLY A 563 -1.54 32.22 7.33
N SER A 564 -1.23 30.94 7.46
CA SER A 564 -2.09 29.87 6.96
C SER A 564 -2.15 28.73 7.95
N TYR A 565 -3.30 28.04 7.98
CA TYR A 565 -3.51 26.87 8.82
C TYR A 565 -4.06 25.70 7.99
N PRO A 566 -3.75 24.45 8.37
CA PRO A 566 -4.26 23.28 7.68
C PRO A 566 -5.76 23.13 7.90
N CYS A 567 -6.50 22.68 6.87
CA CYS A 567 -7.92 22.39 7.00
C CYS A 567 -8.21 21.41 8.17
N PRO A 568 -9.06 21.78 9.16
CA PRO A 568 -9.38 20.95 10.33
C PRO A 568 -9.98 19.57 10.04
N SER A 569 -10.43 19.32 8.80
CA SER A 569 -10.84 17.97 8.38
C SER A 569 -9.68 16.98 8.20
N GLY A 570 -8.42 17.43 8.29
CA GLY A 570 -7.24 16.57 8.19
C GLY A 570 -6.98 16.04 6.77
N CYS A 571 -7.46 16.75 5.74
CA CYS A 571 -7.26 16.36 4.34
C CYS A 571 -5.85 16.65 3.79
N ASN A 572 -5.04 17.48 4.46
CA ASN A 572 -3.67 17.89 4.07
C ASN A 572 -3.49 18.47 2.65
N LYS A 573 -4.59 18.66 1.89
CA LYS A 573 -4.56 19.16 0.50
C LYS A 573 -4.90 20.64 0.36
N GLY A 574 -5.24 21.34 1.45
CA GLY A 574 -5.61 22.74 1.42
C GLY A 574 -5.21 23.47 2.70
N PHE A 575 -4.73 24.69 2.51
CA PHE A 575 -4.46 25.65 3.56
C PHE A 575 -5.48 26.79 3.47
N ILE A 576 -5.98 27.21 4.63
CA ILE A 576 -6.81 28.39 4.74
C ILE A 576 -5.88 29.51 5.17
N ASN A 577 -5.80 30.56 4.36
CA ASN A 577 -5.02 31.74 4.67
C ASN A 577 -5.86 32.70 5.49
N VAL A 578 -5.22 33.35 6.45
CA VAL A 578 -5.81 34.35 7.31
C VAL A 578 -5.01 35.63 7.15
N ILE A 579 -5.71 36.74 6.92
CA ILE A 579 -5.14 38.08 7.05
C ILE A 579 -5.93 38.78 8.14
N THR A 580 -5.23 39.25 9.17
CA THR A 580 -5.86 39.96 10.28
C THR A 580 -5.50 41.43 10.23
N SER A 581 -6.51 42.28 10.40
CA SER A 581 -6.36 43.72 10.50
C SER A 581 -6.95 44.19 11.82
N ASP A 582 -6.17 44.96 12.57
CA ASP A 582 -6.60 45.56 13.83
C ASP A 582 -7.19 46.94 13.60
N PHE A 583 -8.32 47.19 14.24
CA PHE A 583 -9.01 48.47 14.27
C PHE A 583 -9.17 48.90 15.73
N ARG A 584 -9.36 50.20 15.97
CA ARG A 584 -9.56 50.70 17.34
C ARG A 584 -10.79 50.03 17.99
N GLY A 585 -10.56 49.09 18.89
CA GLY A 585 -11.60 48.40 19.67
C GLY A 585 -12.09 47.06 19.11
N TYR A 586 -11.62 46.62 17.93
CA TYR A 586 -11.94 45.29 17.39
C TYR A 586 -10.90 44.83 16.36
N SER A 587 -10.82 43.53 16.08
CA SER A 587 -10.02 43.01 14.97
C SER A 587 -10.88 42.27 13.94
N VAL A 588 -10.42 42.21 12.69
CA VAL A 588 -11.07 41.45 11.62
C VAL A 588 -10.10 40.45 11.00
N SER A 589 -10.53 39.20 10.91
CA SER A 589 -9.79 38.12 10.24
C SER A 589 -10.47 37.79 8.91
N LYS A 590 -9.74 37.91 7.80
CA LYS A 590 -10.18 37.50 6.46
C LYS A 590 -9.65 36.09 6.18
N HIS A 591 -10.53 35.10 6.11
CA HIS A 591 -10.17 33.72 5.76
C HIS A 591 -10.44 33.47 4.27
N TYR A 592 -9.47 32.93 3.54
CA TYR A 592 -9.59 32.64 2.11
C TYR A 592 -8.71 31.45 1.69
N SER A 593 -9.03 30.82 0.56
CA SER A 593 -8.20 29.75 0.00
C SER A 593 -7.15 30.32 -0.96
N SER A 594 -5.91 29.83 -0.89
CA SER A 594 -4.88 30.17 -1.88
C SER A 594 -5.15 29.52 -3.24
N SER A 595 -5.99 28.49 -3.30
CA SER A 595 -6.32 27.77 -4.53
C SER A 595 -7.47 28.39 -5.33
N GLY A 596 -7.95 29.58 -4.94
CA GLY A 596 -9.07 30.28 -5.57
C GLY A 596 -10.29 30.35 -4.66
N LEU A 597 -11.48 30.07 -5.20
CA LEU A 597 -12.73 30.13 -4.44
C LEU A 597 -12.74 29.10 -3.29
N LEU A 598 -13.17 29.53 -2.12
CA LEU A 598 -13.31 28.77 -0.90
C LEU A 598 -14.72 28.15 -0.82
N SER A 599 -14.80 26.81 -0.83
CA SER A 599 -16.02 26.09 -0.45
C SER A 599 -15.94 25.73 1.03
N ILE A 600 -17.04 25.89 1.76
CA ILE A 600 -17.09 25.72 3.23
C ILE A 600 -18.15 24.66 3.57
N THR A 601 -17.73 23.56 4.17
CA THR A 601 -18.65 22.54 4.70
C THR A 601 -19.20 22.95 6.05
N GLN A 602 -18.35 23.56 6.88
CA GLN A 602 -18.64 23.88 8.26
C GLN A 602 -17.68 24.96 8.76
N THR A 603 -18.13 25.71 9.77
CA THR A 603 -17.30 26.63 10.52
C THR A 603 -17.08 26.10 11.94
N ARG A 604 -15.87 26.26 12.47
CA ARG A 604 -15.49 25.88 13.82
C ARG A 604 -14.93 27.07 14.57
N TYR A 605 -15.06 27.06 15.88
CA TYR A 605 -14.39 27.99 16.75
C TYR A 605 -13.80 27.20 17.92
N ASP A 606 -12.46 27.19 18.05
CA ASP A 606 -11.74 26.44 19.08
C ASP A 606 -12.21 24.97 19.16
N TYR A 607 -12.15 24.30 18.01
CA TYR A 607 -12.58 22.91 17.79
C TYR A 607 -14.08 22.62 17.98
N LYS A 608 -14.92 23.62 18.27
CA LYS A 608 -16.38 23.46 18.37
C LYS A 608 -17.11 23.87 17.10
N ASP A 609 -18.00 23.01 16.64
CA ASP A 609 -18.84 23.25 15.49
C ASP A 609 -19.80 24.40 15.74
N GLN A 610 -19.90 25.31 14.77
CA GLN A 610 -20.80 26.45 14.83
C GLN A 610 -22.14 26.13 14.15
N ILE A 611 -23.24 26.48 14.79
CA ILE A 611 -24.62 26.20 14.37
C ILE A 611 -25.25 27.47 13.78
N GLY A 612 -26.07 27.33 12.73
CA GLY A 612 -26.79 28.45 12.12
C GLY A 612 -26.00 29.20 11.04
N LEU A 613 -24.77 28.76 10.73
CA LEU A 613 -24.00 29.23 9.59
C LEU A 613 -24.21 28.30 8.38
N PRO A 614 -24.37 28.83 7.16
CA PRO A 614 -24.65 28.03 5.99
C PRO A 614 -23.42 27.25 5.51
N THR A 615 -23.65 26.11 4.85
CA THR A 615 -22.66 25.51 3.97
C THR A 615 -22.52 26.37 2.71
N LEU A 616 -21.32 26.52 2.16
CA LEU A 616 -21.05 27.46 1.06
C LEU A 616 -20.27 26.79 -0.06
N LEU A 617 -20.62 27.14 -1.30
CA LEU A 617 -19.93 26.70 -2.51
C LEU A 617 -19.30 27.92 -3.18
N GLY A 618 -17.97 27.90 -3.29
CA GLY A 618 -17.21 28.87 -4.09
C GLY A 618 -17.34 30.34 -3.64
N VAL A 619 -17.15 30.64 -2.36
CA VAL A 619 -17.04 32.03 -1.88
C VAL A 619 -15.60 32.54 -1.96
N GLU A 620 -15.38 33.83 -2.15
CA GLU A 620 -14.01 34.37 -2.24
C GLU A 620 -13.29 34.29 -0.88
N CYS A 621 -13.97 34.67 0.18
CA CYS A 621 -13.45 34.72 1.54
C CYS A 621 -14.60 34.75 2.56
N ILE A 622 -14.27 34.73 3.84
CA ILE A 622 -15.16 35.13 4.93
C ILE A 622 -14.44 36.14 5.84
N TYR A 623 -15.17 37.10 6.38
CA TYR A 623 -14.67 38.06 7.35
C TYR A 623 -15.24 37.75 8.73
N VAL A 624 -14.36 37.60 9.71
CA VAL A 624 -14.72 37.30 11.10
C VAL A 624 -14.30 38.49 11.96
N PHE A 625 -15.27 39.10 12.65
CA PHE A 625 -15.03 40.27 13.49
C PHE A 625 -15.00 39.86 14.96
N HIS A 626 -13.89 40.18 15.63
CA HIS A 626 -13.63 39.84 17.03
C HIS A 626 -13.74 41.08 17.91
N TYR A 627 -14.54 40.98 18.98
CA TYR A 627 -14.81 42.11 19.88
C TYR A 627 -14.99 41.65 21.34
N PRO A 628 -14.41 42.38 22.32
CA PRO A 628 -13.48 43.49 22.12
C PRO A 628 -12.14 43.05 21.54
N GLU A 629 -11.35 44.01 21.07
CA GLU A 629 -9.98 43.78 20.59
C GLU A 629 -9.18 42.91 21.58
N GLY A 630 -8.40 41.95 21.06
CA GLY A 630 -7.62 41.03 21.89
C GLY A 630 -8.43 39.91 22.56
N THR A 631 -9.76 39.91 22.48
CA THR A 631 -10.54 38.75 22.95
C THR A 631 -10.58 37.66 21.91
N ALA A 632 -10.73 36.41 22.36
CA ALA A 632 -10.93 35.29 21.45
C ALA A 632 -12.25 35.43 20.67
N ASN A 633 -13.28 36.04 21.25
CA ASN A 633 -14.67 35.90 20.80
C ASN A 633 -14.98 36.58 19.45
N ALA A 634 -15.24 35.76 18.43
CA ALA A 634 -15.93 36.19 17.23
C ALA A 634 -17.38 36.59 17.59
N SER A 635 -17.82 37.75 17.14
CA SER A 635 -19.16 38.31 17.47
C SER A 635 -20.03 38.55 16.24
N LEU A 636 -19.39 38.83 15.09
CA LEU A 636 -20.06 39.13 13.83
C LEU A 636 -19.25 38.49 12.68
N LEU A 637 -19.94 38.02 11.65
CA LEU A 637 -19.34 37.36 10.50
C LEU A 637 -19.98 37.91 9.22
N TYR A 638 -19.18 38.17 8.19
CA TYR A 638 -19.65 38.59 6.87
C TYR A 638 -19.16 37.64 5.78
N ILE A 639 -20.08 37.19 4.93
CA ILE A 639 -19.83 36.26 3.83
C ILE A 639 -20.15 36.98 2.51
N PRO A 640 -19.15 37.38 1.71
CA PRO A 640 -19.34 37.98 0.40
C PRO A 640 -19.75 36.92 -0.64
N SER A 641 -21.03 36.53 -0.65
CA SER A 641 -21.62 35.68 -1.69
C SER A 641 -22.85 36.35 -2.31
N GLY A 642 -22.80 36.68 -3.60
CA GLY A 642 -23.87 37.41 -4.28
C GLY A 642 -24.11 38.80 -3.66
N LYS A 643 -25.23 38.99 -2.94
CA LYS A 643 -25.52 40.23 -2.18
C LYS A 643 -24.77 40.35 -0.85
N GLY A 644 -24.03 39.32 -0.45
CA GLY A 644 -23.41 39.23 0.85
C GLY A 644 -24.41 38.90 1.96
N SER A 645 -23.96 38.30 3.05
CA SER A 645 -24.80 38.01 4.21
C SER A 645 -24.01 38.21 5.50
N TRP A 646 -24.67 38.82 6.48
CA TRP A 646 -24.12 39.04 7.80
C TRP A 646 -24.73 38.06 8.79
N TYR A 647 -23.93 37.57 9.71
CA TYR A 647 -24.34 36.67 10.79
C TYR A 647 -23.84 37.22 12.11
N LYS A 648 -24.72 37.28 13.10
CA LYS A 648 -24.36 37.64 14.47
C LYS A 648 -24.37 36.41 15.36
N ARG A 649 -23.49 36.41 16.36
CA ARG A 649 -23.46 35.36 17.37
C ARG A 649 -24.62 35.58 18.35
N LYS A 650 -25.53 34.60 18.44
CA LYS A 650 -26.72 34.66 19.30
C LYS A 650 -26.39 34.26 20.73
N SER A 651 -25.66 33.15 20.88
CA SER A 651 -25.23 32.56 22.16
C SER A 651 -24.32 31.37 21.91
N GLY A 652 -23.22 31.22 22.66
CA GLY A 652 -22.34 30.04 22.56
C GLY A 652 -21.94 29.78 21.11
N ASP A 653 -22.19 28.59 20.59
CA ASP A 653 -21.84 28.22 19.21
C ASP A 653 -22.96 28.50 18.17
N VAL A 654 -24.01 29.24 18.55
CA VAL A 654 -25.18 29.51 17.71
C VAL A 654 -25.09 30.89 17.06
N TRP A 655 -25.32 30.92 15.76
CA TRP A 655 -25.34 32.10 14.89
C TRP A 655 -26.73 32.29 14.28
N GLU A 656 -27.08 33.53 13.99
CA GLU A 656 -28.30 33.87 13.26
C GLU A 656 -28.04 34.97 12.23
N LEU A 657 -28.86 35.01 11.18
CA LEU A 657 -28.76 36.03 10.13
C LEU A 657 -28.99 37.43 10.73
N GLU A 658 -28.18 38.39 10.32
CA GLU A 658 -28.33 39.81 10.64
C GLU A 658 -28.72 40.57 9.35
N PRO A 659 -30.03 40.67 9.04
CA PRO A 659 -30.49 41.22 7.77
C PRO A 659 -30.33 42.74 7.66
N ASP A 660 -30.14 43.44 8.79
CA ASP A 660 -30.15 44.91 8.85
C ASP A 660 -28.83 45.54 8.36
N LEU A 661 -27.82 44.73 8.05
CA LEU A 661 -26.51 45.20 7.60
C LEU A 661 -26.37 45.07 6.07
N ASP A 662 -26.14 46.21 5.40
CA ASP A 662 -25.83 46.26 3.98
C ASP A 662 -24.39 45.77 3.72
N HIS A 663 -24.14 45.03 2.64
CA HIS A 663 -22.81 44.54 2.26
C HIS A 663 -21.71 45.63 2.23
N ARG A 664 -22.06 46.88 1.92
CA ARG A 664 -21.14 48.02 1.93
C ARG A 664 -20.61 48.32 3.34
N PHE A 665 -21.25 47.83 4.40
CA PHE A 665 -20.85 48.07 5.79
C PHE A 665 -19.43 47.59 6.11
N VAL A 666 -18.90 46.60 5.37
CA VAL A 666 -17.53 46.11 5.53
C VAL A 666 -16.49 47.23 5.39
N ASN A 667 -16.81 48.29 4.66
CA ASN A 667 -15.95 49.45 4.40
C ASN A 667 -16.14 50.61 5.40
N TYR A 668 -16.97 50.45 6.45
CA TYR A 668 -17.27 51.51 7.43
C TYR A 668 -16.93 51.07 8.87
N PRO A 669 -15.65 51.12 9.28
CA PRO A 669 -15.18 50.64 10.59
C PRO A 669 -15.98 51.17 11.79
N ALA A 670 -16.37 52.45 11.77
CA ALA A 670 -17.15 53.06 12.86
C ALA A 670 -18.54 52.42 13.03
N LYS A 671 -19.20 52.05 11.92
CA LYS A 671 -20.51 51.38 11.97
C LYS A 671 -20.39 49.94 12.47
N ILE A 672 -19.33 49.25 12.07
CA ILE A 672 -19.02 47.90 12.54
C ILE A 672 -18.77 47.91 14.06
N LEU A 673 -17.93 48.84 14.54
CA LEU A 673 -17.66 48.98 15.98
C LEU A 673 -18.95 49.25 16.77
N TYR A 674 -19.81 50.17 16.29
CA TYR A 674 -21.09 50.44 16.94
C TYR A 674 -21.96 49.18 17.06
N LYS A 675 -22.05 48.39 15.97
CA LYS A 675 -22.82 47.14 15.98
C LYS A 675 -22.21 46.09 16.91
N LEU A 676 -20.88 45.95 16.94
CA LEU A 676 -20.19 45.04 17.85
C LEU A 676 -20.44 45.41 19.33
N GLN A 677 -20.43 46.70 19.64
CA GLN A 677 -20.79 47.20 20.98
C GLN A 677 -22.24 46.89 21.35
N GLU A 678 -23.18 47.08 20.41
CA GLU A 678 -24.60 46.73 20.59
C GLU A 678 -24.79 45.23 20.87
N LEU A 679 -24.13 44.36 20.09
CA LEU A 679 -24.16 42.91 20.28
C LEU A 679 -23.57 42.50 21.64
N SER A 680 -22.46 43.10 22.05
CA SER A 680 -21.82 42.83 23.34
C SER A 680 -22.71 43.18 24.52
N ARG A 681 -23.40 44.34 24.49
CA ARG A 681 -24.37 44.72 25.54
C ARG A 681 -25.55 43.74 25.60
N THR A 682 -26.04 43.32 24.43
CA THR A 682 -27.16 42.36 24.34
C THR A 682 -26.79 40.99 24.92
N LEU A 683 -25.57 40.52 24.66
CA LEU A 683 -25.06 39.27 25.23
C LEU A 683 -24.83 39.36 26.74
N ALA A 684 -24.31 40.49 27.24
CA ALA A 684 -24.11 40.72 28.67
C ALA A 684 -25.44 40.71 29.46
N HIS A 685 -26.48 41.39 28.97
CA HIS A 685 -27.80 41.37 29.61
C HIS A 685 -28.47 39.98 29.59
N LYS A 686 -28.23 39.18 28.55
CA LYS A 686 -28.69 37.79 28.51
C LYS A 686 -27.96 36.91 29.52
N SER A 687 -26.68 37.16 29.79
CA SER A 687 -25.97 36.42 30.84
C SER A 687 -26.41 36.79 32.26
N GLU A 688 -26.81 38.04 32.49
CA GLU A 688 -27.28 38.50 33.82
C GLU A 688 -28.74 38.11 34.12
N SER A 689 -29.60 38.00 33.09
CA SER A 689 -31.02 37.60 33.29
C SER A 689 -31.21 36.11 33.57
N VAL A 690 -30.18 35.28 33.34
CA VAL A 690 -30.09 33.95 33.92
C VAL A 690 -29.52 34.10 35.33
N GLY A 691 -30.37 34.54 36.27
CA GLY A 691 -30.00 34.67 37.69
C GLY A 691 -29.35 33.39 38.21
N PRO A 692 -28.53 33.46 39.28
CA PRO A 692 -27.81 32.31 39.82
C PRO A 692 -28.81 31.25 40.26
N ARG A 693 -29.15 30.35 39.34
CA ARG A 693 -29.83 29.11 39.68
C ARG A 693 -28.81 28.42 40.56
N ALA A 694 -29.19 28.24 41.84
CA ALA A 694 -28.40 27.53 42.83
C ALA A 694 -27.66 26.41 42.11
N SER A 695 -26.34 26.48 42.15
CA SER A 695 -25.48 25.41 41.69
C SER A 695 -25.96 24.15 42.39
N SER A 696 -26.81 23.38 41.73
CA SER A 696 -26.95 21.97 42.05
C SER A 696 -25.54 21.45 41.95
N GLU A 697 -24.99 21.00 43.08
CA GLU A 697 -23.82 20.15 43.15
C GLU A 697 -24.03 18.99 42.16
N SER A 698 -23.64 19.21 40.91
CA SER A 698 -23.71 18.23 39.86
C SER A 698 -22.33 17.60 39.75
N THR A 699 -22.22 16.44 40.40
CA THR A 699 -21.67 15.21 39.81
C THR A 699 -20.20 15.15 39.39
N SER A 700 -19.31 16.07 39.80
CA SER A 700 -17.87 15.83 39.63
C SER A 700 -17.32 14.78 40.61
N GLU A 701 -17.85 14.69 41.84
CA GLU A 701 -17.50 13.61 42.77
C GLU A 701 -18.04 12.25 42.31
N ASN A 702 -19.27 12.21 41.78
CA ASN A 702 -19.81 10.96 41.22
C ASN A 702 -19.08 10.52 39.96
N ALA A 703 -18.59 11.43 39.10
CA ALA A 703 -17.77 11.05 37.95
C ALA A 703 -16.42 10.47 38.38
N SER A 704 -15.79 11.02 39.43
CA SER A 704 -14.53 10.49 39.96
C SER A 704 -14.73 9.13 40.65
N ILE A 705 -15.81 8.97 41.43
CA ILE A 705 -16.18 7.69 42.06
C ILE A 705 -16.55 6.64 41.01
N THR A 706 -17.29 7.02 39.96
CA THR A 706 -17.66 6.11 38.88
C THR A 706 -16.44 5.71 38.06
N MET A 707 -15.51 6.64 37.80
CA MET A 707 -14.27 6.34 37.09
C MET A 707 -13.34 5.45 37.93
N ALA A 708 -13.24 5.69 39.24
CA ALA A 708 -12.52 4.80 40.16
C ALA A 708 -13.15 3.40 40.24
N ALA A 709 -14.48 3.30 40.25
CA ALA A 709 -15.19 2.02 40.22
C ALA A 709 -14.95 1.28 38.89
N VAL A 710 -14.97 1.97 37.76
CA VAL A 710 -14.68 1.39 36.44
C VAL A 710 -13.24 0.90 36.36
N ILE A 711 -12.27 1.67 36.85
CA ILE A 711 -10.86 1.25 36.94
C ILE A 711 -10.72 0.03 37.86
N GLY A 712 -11.38 0.03 39.01
CA GLY A 712 -11.41 -1.10 39.94
C GLY A 712 -11.95 -2.39 39.31
N VAL A 713 -13.04 -2.29 38.54
CA VAL A 713 -13.62 -3.44 37.81
C VAL A 713 -12.66 -3.93 36.72
N MET A 714 -12.03 -3.03 35.95
CA MET A 714 -11.06 -3.44 34.93
C MET A 714 -9.84 -4.15 35.52
N VAL A 715 -9.29 -3.61 36.62
CA VAL A 715 -8.16 -4.23 37.34
C VAL A 715 -8.57 -5.58 37.92
N GLY A 716 -9.76 -5.69 38.51
CA GLY A 716 -10.30 -6.95 39.02
C GLY A 716 -10.49 -8.00 37.91
N CYS A 717 -11.04 -7.60 36.77
CA CYS A 717 -11.20 -8.47 35.60
C CYS A 717 -9.85 -8.94 35.05
N PHE A 718 -8.85 -8.06 34.99
CA PHE A 718 -7.51 -8.41 34.53
C PHE A 718 -6.83 -9.42 35.48
N ILE A 719 -6.92 -9.19 36.80
CA ILE A 719 -6.40 -10.12 37.81
C ILE A 719 -7.12 -11.47 37.71
N GLY A 720 -8.44 -11.48 37.58
CA GLY A 720 -9.22 -12.70 37.40
C GLY A 720 -8.85 -13.48 36.13
N LEU A 721 -8.64 -12.78 35.01
CA LEU A 721 -8.16 -13.36 33.75
C LEU A 721 -6.75 -13.95 33.89
N GLU A 722 -5.84 -13.25 34.56
CA GLU A 722 -4.49 -13.76 34.79
C GLU A 722 -4.48 -14.97 35.73
N ILE A 723 -5.29 -14.98 36.80
CA ILE A 723 -5.45 -16.16 37.66
C ILE A 723 -6.00 -17.35 36.86
N MET A 724 -7.04 -17.13 36.04
CA MET A 724 -7.60 -18.16 35.17
C MET A 724 -6.57 -18.67 34.14
N THR A 725 -5.73 -17.77 33.62
CA THR A 725 -4.65 -18.12 32.68
C THR A 725 -3.54 -18.89 33.39
N MET A 726 -3.16 -18.53 34.62
CA MET A 726 -2.22 -19.29 35.45
C MET A 726 -2.74 -20.71 35.73
N ILE A 727 -4.04 -20.90 35.95
CA ILE A 727 -4.63 -22.22 36.22
C ILE A 727 -4.71 -23.07 34.94
N LYS A 728 -5.20 -22.49 33.83
CA LYS A 728 -5.46 -23.27 32.60
C LYS A 728 -4.21 -23.46 31.74
N THR A 729 -3.37 -22.43 31.63
CA THR A 729 -2.22 -22.38 30.71
C THR A 729 -1.05 -21.61 31.35
N PRO A 730 -0.38 -22.17 32.37
CA PRO A 730 0.63 -21.47 33.16
C PRO A 730 1.72 -20.77 32.34
N ARG A 731 2.18 -21.38 31.23
CA ARG A 731 3.20 -20.83 30.33
C ARG A 731 2.78 -19.57 29.57
N SER A 732 1.48 -19.32 29.48
CA SER A 732 0.92 -18.15 28.80
C SER A 732 0.72 -16.96 29.75
N SER A 733 0.66 -17.21 31.06
CA SER A 733 0.46 -16.16 32.07
C SER A 733 1.60 -15.14 32.06
N PHE A 734 1.21 -13.88 32.16
CA PHE A 734 2.14 -12.77 32.26
C PHE A 734 2.99 -12.84 33.54
N VAL A 735 2.38 -13.23 34.67
CA VAL A 735 3.05 -13.34 35.98
C VAL A 735 4.10 -14.46 35.97
N VAL A 736 3.78 -15.61 35.38
CA VAL A 736 4.72 -16.74 35.26
C VAL A 736 5.93 -16.36 34.41
N LYS A 737 5.73 -15.63 33.31
CA LYS A 737 6.84 -15.12 32.48
C LYS A 737 7.76 -14.16 33.23
N ILE A 738 7.22 -13.33 34.13
CA ILE A 738 8.03 -12.46 35.00
C ILE A 738 8.81 -13.29 36.02
N ILE A 739 8.18 -14.26 36.68
CA ILE A 739 8.84 -15.13 37.67
C ILE A 739 9.94 -15.97 37.03
N ASP A 740 9.70 -16.52 35.83
CA ASP A 740 10.70 -17.30 35.09
C ASP A 740 11.89 -16.42 34.66
N ASN A 741 11.64 -15.15 34.31
CA ASN A 741 12.70 -14.16 34.07
C ASN A 741 13.53 -13.86 35.32
N ILE A 742 12.90 -13.82 36.50
CA ILE A 742 13.60 -13.57 37.78
C ILE A 742 14.39 -14.81 38.22
N ARG A 743 13.87 -16.02 38.00
CA ARG A 743 14.53 -17.29 38.39
C ARG A 743 15.68 -17.73 37.49
N GLY A 744 15.83 -17.13 36.30
CA GLY A 744 16.99 -17.31 35.43
C GLY A 744 18.32 -16.81 36.03
N TYR A 745 18.26 -16.07 37.14
CA TYR A 745 19.43 -15.65 37.93
C TYR A 745 19.78 -16.72 38.98
N ARG A 746 20.77 -17.56 38.69
CA ARG A 746 21.56 -18.21 39.75
C ARG A 746 22.70 -17.27 40.14
N TRP A 747 22.74 -16.93 41.43
CA TRP A 747 23.83 -16.24 42.11
C TRP A 747 25.08 -17.11 42.17
#